data_AF-A0AAN6N8D1-F1
#
_entry.id   AF-A0AAN6N8D1-F1
#
_cell.length_a   1.000
_cell.length_b   1.000
_cell.length_c   1.000
_cell.angle_alpha   90.00
_cell.angle_beta   90.00
_cell.angle_gamma   90.00
#
_symmetry.space_group_name_H-M   'P 1'
#
loop_
_entity.id
_entity.type
_entity.pdbx_description
1 polymer ?
#
loop_
_entity_poly.entity_id
_entity_poly.type
_entity_poly.pdbx_seq_one_letter_code
_entity_poly.pdbx_strand_id
1 'polypeptide(L)'
;MIGNKALPKSKDLMPYSFAVAGHDGTLCDQDGVLFIKPCTQQEIDFYETANKDHQQFADLMPTYMGTLSLNEATEVSSINEQLPAVADHISEEMKEHVIRDAKAAAAEVVKPKDNIRWQPNKNRKIATSKSVVLENAAYGYSHPNILDAKLGSRLWADDAPLEKRQRFDEISRQTTNGSHGFRIAGMRVYKGSENPEELDSQGYKIYDKDYGRLQVTPDNVVDEMRKFIFNSSAGVDEDLGRAVASVFVENLKRVERVLANEESRMYSASLLFTFEGDGEALRAAIEKENAMASAATSQTEETTEEMNARIAEKIVDSQPGRTATRVDSGIVLDDEGQMVLATAEGEFKDIEAVISGQDLRLSPTEEKVLHFDLEDEDSDDDEFPKIFSLKLIDFAHAEWTPGQGPDENCLKGVRSLIKIFEELSHGLTASTTRTIALQPLWEWRFEVPHSNTSSSGITVRLVSGSAERDGTELALNKVYTFGSGCKSKLLTWHGCTLEVTDNTTGTGGGLEDYVAQSSTAEETPQVSYLNLHFALQAQRQTAATGTGRQTHQQQGQQQQQRAKGGPRVMVCGPQDTGKTSLCRTLVALATRMGSQPVMVNVDPREGLLSLPGTLSAAVYGAIMDVEEPACGFGVGSTPSSGPSAVPVKLPMVYYYGRERVDDDLPFWKELTGCLGTVVRQKMEEDEQARSAGLILDTPAVTVGGKTTIEMLAHAVREFSVDIVVVLGSARLNAELQSRLNQEHGENAVTVLMLDKSEGVAERDVGWMQFTREAAIKEYFFGDSKRTLSPFTQSVGFDELVIFKAPEESEYLDTREQTLGRAEMSQEMSHWTLAVMNASVNDPPDKIRRAPVMGFISIADVDEDRRRLKFLSPVSGRLGNRPLVWGRWPEPYINLLG
;
A
#
# COMPACT_ATOMS: atom_id res chain seq x y z
N MET A 1 22.77 -13.76 25.78
CA MET A 1 21.66 -13.56 26.74
C MET A 1 22.17 -12.94 28.03
N ILE A 2 21.48 -11.92 28.58
CA ILE A 2 21.76 -11.32 29.92
C ILE A 2 21.15 -12.18 31.07
N GLY A 3 20.58 -13.34 30.75
CA GLY A 3 19.74 -14.18 31.61
C GLY A 3 20.36 -14.77 32.88
N ASN A 4 21.63 -14.50 33.20
CA ASN A 4 22.28 -15.00 34.42
C ASN A 4 23.06 -13.94 35.22
N LYS A 5 22.88 -12.64 34.95
CA LYS A 5 23.55 -11.60 35.75
C LYS A 5 22.87 -11.46 37.12
N ALA A 6 23.62 -11.69 38.20
CA ALA A 6 23.11 -11.53 39.56
C ALA A 6 22.68 -10.07 39.82
N LEU A 7 21.52 -9.88 40.48
CA LEU A 7 21.01 -8.54 40.80
C LEU A 7 22.05 -7.75 41.63
N PRO A 8 22.37 -6.50 41.26
CA PRO A 8 23.40 -5.70 41.90
C PRO A 8 23.02 -5.36 43.35
N LYS A 9 24.02 -5.19 44.24
CA LYS A 9 23.77 -4.70 45.61
C LYS A 9 23.77 -3.16 45.61
N SER A 10 23.11 -2.54 46.58
CA SER A 10 22.99 -1.07 46.67
C SER A 10 24.30 -0.28 46.58
N LYS A 11 25.43 -0.88 46.98
CA LYS A 11 26.77 -0.27 46.94
C LYS A 11 27.42 -0.25 45.55
N ASP A 12 26.89 -1.04 44.61
CA ASP A 12 27.42 -1.23 43.26
C ASP A 12 26.66 -0.37 42.23
N LEU A 13 25.73 0.47 42.68
CA LEU A 13 24.88 1.31 41.85
C LEU A 13 25.47 2.72 41.68
N MET A 14 25.39 3.26 40.46
CA MET A 14 25.84 4.61 40.11
C MET A 14 24.67 5.45 39.56
N PRO A 15 24.73 6.79 39.59
CA PRO A 15 23.72 7.64 38.95
C PRO A 15 23.65 7.41 37.43
N TYR A 16 22.44 7.26 36.89
CA TYR A 16 22.24 7.09 35.45
C TYR A 16 22.26 8.43 34.71
N SER A 17 23.15 8.59 33.72
CA SER A 17 23.45 9.87 33.05
C SER A 17 22.72 10.10 31.72
N PHE A 18 21.98 9.11 31.21
CA PHE A 18 21.27 9.20 29.93
C PHE A 18 19.77 9.52 30.06
N ALA A 19 19.27 9.75 31.28
CA ALA A 19 17.88 10.13 31.49
C ALA A 19 17.58 11.52 30.91
N VAL A 20 16.72 11.57 29.89
CA VAL A 20 16.25 12.82 29.25
C VAL A 20 15.00 13.40 29.92
N ALA A 21 14.29 12.60 30.71
CA ALA A 21 13.10 12.98 31.47
C ALA A 21 12.85 11.98 32.63
N GLY A 22 11.92 12.31 33.53
CA GLY A 22 11.50 11.43 34.64
C GLY A 22 11.76 11.99 36.04
N HIS A 23 11.69 11.11 37.04
CA HIS A 23 11.91 11.41 38.47
C HIS A 23 13.39 11.26 38.84
N ASP A 24 13.92 12.19 39.63
CA ASP A 24 15.31 12.15 40.10
C ASP A 24 15.58 10.89 40.95
N GLY A 25 16.74 10.26 40.78
CA GLY A 25 17.17 9.11 41.56
C GLY A 25 17.25 7.77 40.81
N THR A 26 17.18 7.79 39.47
CA THR A 26 17.46 6.61 38.63
C THR A 26 18.93 6.22 38.71
N LEU A 27 19.19 4.92 38.83
CA LEU A 27 20.53 4.35 38.98
C LEU A 27 20.81 3.36 37.85
N CYS A 28 22.08 3.03 37.64
CA CYS A 28 22.51 1.91 36.82
C CYS A 28 23.57 1.08 37.56
N ASP A 29 23.85 -0.11 37.08
CA ASP A 29 25.01 -0.88 37.52
C ASP A 29 26.32 -0.31 36.94
N GLN A 30 27.47 -0.82 37.41
CA GLN A 30 28.79 -0.35 36.99
C GLN A 30 29.03 -0.51 35.48
N ASP A 31 28.45 -1.55 34.88
CA ASP A 31 28.60 -1.86 33.46
C ASP A 31 27.55 -1.11 32.60
N GLY A 32 26.58 -0.43 33.22
CA GLY A 32 25.52 0.31 32.53
C GLY A 32 24.48 -0.55 31.82
N VAL A 33 24.45 -1.86 32.08
CA VAL A 33 23.52 -2.85 31.49
C VAL A 33 22.13 -2.72 32.08
N LEU A 34 22.06 -2.44 33.38
CA LEU A 34 20.82 -2.42 34.16
C LEU A 34 20.39 -0.99 34.44
N PHE A 35 19.09 -0.74 34.32
CA PHE A 35 18.42 0.49 34.70
C PHE A 35 17.56 0.24 35.94
N ILE A 36 17.87 0.95 37.02
CA ILE A 36 17.19 0.81 38.32
C ILE A 36 16.35 2.07 38.55
N LYS A 37 15.04 1.88 38.61
CA LYS A 37 14.06 2.98 38.76
C LYS A 37 13.33 2.88 40.09
N PRO A 38 13.50 3.85 41.01
CA PRO A 38 12.65 3.97 42.19
C PRO A 38 11.18 4.11 41.77
N CYS A 39 10.30 3.32 42.34
CA CYS A 39 8.91 3.22 41.90
C CYS A 39 7.95 2.90 43.05
N THR A 40 6.65 2.96 42.75
CA THR A 40 5.59 2.60 43.70
C THR A 40 5.28 1.10 43.60
N GLN A 41 4.61 0.55 44.63
CA GLN A 41 4.15 -0.85 44.57
C GLN A 41 3.22 -1.09 43.37
N GLN A 42 2.35 -0.13 43.05
CA GLN A 42 1.46 -0.21 41.91
C GLN A 42 2.22 -0.39 40.58
N GLU A 43 3.34 0.30 40.39
CA GLU A 43 4.17 0.15 39.19
C GLU A 43 4.82 -1.25 39.12
N ILE A 44 5.29 -1.77 40.26
CA ILE A 44 5.82 -3.14 40.36
C ILE A 44 4.74 -4.16 39.98
N ASP A 45 3.55 -4.04 40.58
CA ASP A 45 2.43 -4.95 40.33
C ASP A 45 2.03 -4.94 38.85
N PHE A 46 2.10 -3.78 38.20
CA PHE A 46 1.84 -3.64 36.77
C PHE A 46 2.86 -4.40 35.92
N TYR A 47 4.17 -4.23 36.18
CA TYR A 47 5.23 -4.98 35.48
C TYR A 47 5.09 -6.49 35.67
N GLU A 48 4.84 -6.95 36.89
CA GLU A 48 4.67 -8.37 37.20
C GLU A 48 3.45 -8.97 36.49
N THR A 49 2.31 -8.26 36.52
CA THR A 49 1.09 -8.71 35.86
C THR A 49 1.25 -8.71 34.34
N ALA A 50 1.89 -7.69 33.76
CA ALA A 50 2.13 -7.62 32.33
C ALA A 50 2.96 -8.81 31.83
N ASN A 51 4.07 -9.12 32.50
CA ASN A 51 4.95 -10.23 32.11
C ASN A 51 4.30 -11.61 32.30
N LYS A 52 3.36 -11.73 33.24
CA LYS A 52 2.69 -12.99 33.55
C LYS A 52 1.48 -13.26 32.65
N ASP A 53 0.62 -12.25 32.48
CA ASP A 53 -0.72 -12.42 31.94
C ASP A 53 -0.91 -11.71 30.57
N HIS A 54 0.00 -10.78 30.18
CA HIS A 54 -0.11 -9.96 28.96
C HIS A 54 1.20 -9.94 28.15
N GLN A 55 1.64 -11.10 27.68
CA GLN A 55 2.98 -11.28 27.08
C GLN A 55 3.27 -10.35 25.88
N GLN A 56 2.29 -10.15 24.99
CA GLN A 56 2.45 -9.23 23.85
C GLN A 56 2.62 -7.77 24.27
N PHE A 57 2.01 -7.36 25.39
CA PHE A 57 2.22 -6.04 25.99
C PHE A 57 3.59 -5.96 26.65
N ALA A 58 4.01 -7.02 27.34
CA ALA A 58 5.33 -7.07 28.00
C ALA A 58 6.49 -6.88 27.03
N ASP A 59 6.38 -7.40 25.80
CA ASP A 59 7.37 -7.19 24.72
C ASP A 59 7.61 -5.70 24.39
N LEU A 60 6.57 -4.87 24.57
CA LEU A 60 6.66 -3.43 24.34
C LEU A 60 7.40 -2.70 25.47
N MET A 61 7.58 -3.33 26.64
CA MET A 61 8.27 -2.73 27.78
C MET A 61 9.76 -3.07 27.78
N PRO A 62 10.61 -2.31 28.50
CA PRO A 62 11.94 -2.77 28.85
C PRO A 62 11.86 -4.08 29.64
N THR A 63 12.78 -5.00 29.37
CA THR A 63 12.80 -6.32 30.03
C THR A 63 12.85 -6.17 31.54
N TYR A 64 11.83 -6.68 32.22
CA TYR A 64 11.71 -6.61 33.68
C TYR A 64 12.52 -7.74 34.33
N MET A 65 13.52 -7.38 35.12
CA MET A 65 14.46 -8.33 35.74
C MET A 65 14.20 -8.54 37.25
N GLY A 66 13.18 -7.88 37.80
CA GLY A 66 12.76 -8.02 39.20
C GLY A 66 12.76 -6.70 39.98
N THR A 67 12.71 -6.83 41.31
CA THR A 67 12.67 -5.68 42.23
C THR A 67 13.89 -5.63 43.13
N LEU A 68 14.24 -4.42 43.58
CA LEU A 68 15.30 -4.19 44.54
C LEU A 68 14.77 -3.32 45.69
N SER A 69 15.01 -3.76 46.92
CA SER A 69 14.70 -2.98 48.13
C SER A 69 15.97 -2.30 48.64
N LEU A 70 16.06 -0.99 48.48
CA LEU A 70 17.10 -0.13 49.02
C LEU A 70 16.73 0.22 50.47
N ASN A 71 17.09 -0.62 51.43
CA ASN A 71 16.85 -0.34 52.85
C ASN A 71 17.91 0.64 53.39
N GLU A 72 17.49 1.81 53.88
CA GLU A 72 18.22 2.52 54.93
C GLU A 72 17.82 1.91 56.29
N ALA A 73 18.70 1.06 56.85
CA ALA A 73 18.75 0.57 58.23
C ALA A 73 17.46 -0.02 58.86
N THR A 74 17.29 -1.35 58.83
CA THR A 74 16.20 -2.05 59.56
C THR A 74 16.58 -3.35 60.25
N GLU A 75 17.86 -3.62 60.53
CA GLU A 75 18.25 -4.78 61.35
C GLU A 75 19.20 -4.40 62.49
N VAL A 76 19.03 -5.08 63.65
CA VAL A 76 19.84 -4.90 64.87
C VAL A 76 21.33 -5.19 64.61
N SER A 77 21.61 -6.09 63.66
CA SER A 77 22.96 -6.44 63.18
C SER A 77 23.71 -5.22 62.64
N SER A 78 23.02 -4.30 61.96
CA SER A 78 23.63 -3.11 61.35
C SER A 78 23.98 -2.00 62.34
N ILE A 79 23.40 -2.00 63.56
CA ILE A 79 23.75 -1.03 64.62
C ILE A 79 25.09 -1.42 65.27
N ASN A 80 25.33 -2.73 65.43
CA ASN A 80 26.58 -3.25 66.01
C ASN A 80 27.79 -3.01 65.10
N GLU A 81 27.61 -2.98 63.78
CA GLU A 81 28.70 -2.76 62.81
C GLU A 81 29.14 -1.29 62.72
N GLN A 82 28.27 -0.33 63.00
CA GLN A 82 28.57 1.10 62.81
C GLN A 82 29.06 1.81 64.08
N LEU A 83 28.71 1.35 65.29
CA LEU A 83 29.14 1.95 66.57
C LEU A 83 29.47 0.87 67.62
N PRO A 84 30.66 0.24 67.56
CA PRO A 84 31.01 -0.88 68.42
C PRO A 84 31.09 -0.50 69.92
N ALA A 85 31.40 0.76 70.21
CA ALA A 85 31.70 1.24 71.56
C ALA A 85 30.47 1.48 72.45
N VAL A 86 29.25 1.47 71.87
CA VAL A 86 28.00 1.79 72.60
C VAL A 86 27.03 0.59 72.63
N ALA A 87 27.35 -0.50 71.92
CA ALA A 87 26.53 -1.69 71.81
C ALA A 87 26.34 -2.44 73.14
N ASP A 88 27.31 -2.34 74.05
CA ASP A 88 27.32 -3.05 75.35
C ASP A 88 26.57 -2.33 76.49
N HIS A 89 26.04 -1.12 76.26
CA HIS A 89 25.40 -0.31 77.31
C HIS A 89 23.94 0.02 77.05
N ILE A 90 23.35 -0.54 75.98
CA ILE A 90 21.93 -0.36 75.64
C ILE A 90 21.25 -1.73 75.72
N SER A 91 20.21 -1.86 76.55
CA SER A 91 19.45 -3.11 76.67
C SER A 91 18.76 -3.44 75.33
N GLU A 92 18.65 -4.74 75.03
CA GLU A 92 17.98 -5.23 73.82
C GLU A 92 16.55 -4.69 73.69
N GLU A 93 15.84 -4.51 74.81
CA GLU A 93 14.50 -3.93 74.85
C GLU A 93 14.45 -2.47 74.36
N MET A 94 15.52 -1.68 74.55
CA MET A 94 15.59 -0.28 74.12
C MET A 94 15.97 -0.16 72.64
N LYS A 95 16.77 -1.10 72.11
CA LYS A 95 17.04 -1.24 70.66
C LYS A 95 15.76 -1.66 69.92
N GLU A 96 15.01 -2.59 70.47
CA GLU A 96 13.70 -2.97 69.95
C GLU A 96 12.67 -1.83 70.04
N HIS A 97 12.71 -1.00 71.07
CA HIS A 97 11.82 0.17 71.18
C HIS A 97 12.11 1.21 70.10
N VAL A 98 13.38 1.53 69.83
CA VAL A 98 13.76 2.46 68.75
C VAL A 98 13.35 1.92 67.38
N ILE A 99 13.47 0.61 67.14
CA ILE A 99 13.01 -0.03 65.90
C ILE A 99 11.47 -0.03 65.82
N ARG A 100 10.78 -0.24 66.95
CA ARG A 100 9.32 -0.21 67.02
C ARG A 100 8.77 1.20 66.81
N ASP A 101 9.41 2.23 67.36
CA ASP A 101 9.05 3.63 67.18
C ASP A 101 9.34 4.12 65.75
N ALA A 102 10.45 3.68 65.14
CA ALA A 102 10.74 3.93 63.74
C ALA A 102 9.72 3.24 62.80
N LYS A 103 9.30 2.01 63.13
CA LYS A 103 8.23 1.31 62.41
C LYS A 103 6.85 1.92 62.64
N ALA A 104 6.58 2.47 63.84
CA ALA A 104 5.32 3.16 64.14
C ALA A 104 5.23 4.51 63.42
N ALA A 105 6.34 5.25 63.32
CA ALA A 105 6.42 6.49 62.54
C ALA A 105 6.25 6.26 61.02
N ALA A 106 6.66 5.09 60.52
CA ALA A 106 6.47 4.68 59.13
C ALA A 106 5.07 4.10 58.83
N ALA A 107 4.27 3.76 59.85
CA ALA A 107 3.00 3.04 59.70
C ALA A 107 1.73 3.91 59.85
N GLU A 108 1.83 5.23 60.04
CA GLU A 108 0.65 6.12 59.94
C GLU A 108 0.26 6.35 58.46
N VAL A 109 -0.54 5.43 57.93
CA VAL A 109 -1.28 5.62 56.67
C VAL A 109 -2.46 6.56 56.94
N VAL A 110 -2.32 7.81 56.51
CA VAL A 110 -3.37 8.82 56.51
C VAL A 110 -4.48 8.42 55.52
N LYS A 111 -5.71 8.20 56.01
CA LYS A 111 -6.91 8.10 55.15
C LYS A 111 -7.18 9.46 54.45
N PRO A 112 -7.66 9.50 53.20
CA PRO A 112 -7.91 10.76 52.52
C PRO A 112 -9.06 11.51 53.22
N LYS A 113 -8.77 12.72 53.70
CA LYS A 113 -9.78 13.73 54.00
C LYS A 113 -9.82 14.68 52.80
N ASP A 114 -11.02 14.93 52.27
CA ASP A 114 -11.26 15.95 51.26
C ASP A 114 -10.81 17.32 51.78
N ASN A 115 -9.88 17.95 51.04
CA ASN A 115 -9.19 19.26 51.27
C ASN A 115 -7.74 19.20 51.79
N ILE A 116 -6.85 18.50 51.10
CA ILE A 116 -5.40 18.74 51.19
C ILE A 116 -4.96 19.58 49.99
N ARG A 117 -4.44 20.79 50.27
CA ARG A 117 -3.72 21.65 49.31
C ARG A 117 -2.55 20.84 48.74
N TRP A 118 -2.57 20.57 47.43
CA TRP A 118 -1.56 19.74 46.79
C TRP A 118 -0.21 20.46 46.80
N GLN A 119 0.78 19.90 47.51
CA GLN A 119 2.16 20.41 47.52
C GLN A 119 3.01 19.60 46.53
N PRO A 120 3.43 20.17 45.39
CA PRO A 120 4.33 19.49 44.47
C PRO A 120 5.66 19.18 45.16
N ASN A 121 6.12 17.93 45.04
CA ASN A 121 7.41 17.51 45.58
C ASN A 121 8.54 18.30 44.88
N LYS A 122 9.17 19.23 45.60
CA LYS A 122 10.18 20.16 45.07
C LYS A 122 11.46 19.45 44.62
N ASN A 123 11.75 18.26 45.16
CA ASN A 123 12.99 17.52 44.91
C ASN A 123 12.84 16.38 43.90
N ARG A 124 11.66 16.21 43.26
CA ARG A 124 11.32 15.16 42.27
C ARG A 124 11.56 13.69 42.64
N LYS A 125 12.26 13.38 43.73
CA LYS A 125 12.50 12.03 44.25
C LYS A 125 11.22 11.38 44.76
N ILE A 126 10.94 10.15 44.35
CA ILE A 126 9.85 9.35 44.91
C ILE A 126 10.29 8.86 46.31
N ALA A 127 9.47 9.09 47.33
CA ALA A 127 9.72 8.59 48.68
C ALA A 127 9.36 7.11 48.75
N THR A 128 10.28 6.24 48.32
CA THR A 128 10.12 4.79 48.27
C THR A 128 11.45 4.10 48.55
N SER A 129 11.41 2.94 49.20
CA SER A 129 12.57 2.05 49.35
C SER A 129 12.61 0.97 48.26
N LYS A 130 11.63 0.92 47.36
CA LYS A 130 11.51 -0.09 46.30
C LYS A 130 11.85 0.47 44.93
N SER A 131 12.54 -0.34 44.13
CA SER A 131 12.91 -0.02 42.75
C SER A 131 12.62 -1.22 41.84
N VAL A 132 12.24 -0.96 40.59
CA VAL A 132 12.25 -1.97 39.52
C VAL A 132 13.64 -2.02 38.90
N VAL A 133 14.06 -3.21 38.50
CA VAL A 133 15.30 -3.45 37.74
C VAL A 133 14.90 -3.81 36.32
N LEU A 134 15.33 -2.99 35.36
CA LEU A 134 14.98 -3.08 33.96
C LEU A 134 16.25 -3.19 33.11
N GLU A 135 16.13 -3.72 31.90
CA GLU A 135 17.16 -3.54 30.87
C GLU A 135 17.34 -2.07 30.53
N ASN A 136 18.59 -1.60 30.42
CA ASN A 136 18.87 -0.25 29.94
C ASN A 136 18.69 -0.17 28.41
N ALA A 137 17.67 0.57 27.96
CA ALA A 137 17.38 0.77 26.54
C ALA A 137 18.49 1.47 25.74
N ALA A 138 19.40 2.20 26.40
CA ALA A 138 20.55 2.86 25.77
C ALA A 138 21.84 2.01 25.81
N TYR A 139 21.82 0.82 26.41
CA TYR A 139 22.97 -0.08 26.44
C TYR A 139 23.17 -0.75 25.08
N GLY A 140 24.42 -0.81 24.62
CA GLY A 140 24.80 -1.40 23.33
C GLY A 140 24.92 -0.42 22.16
N TYR A 141 24.60 0.86 22.36
CA TYR A 141 24.79 1.94 21.38
C TYR A 141 26.10 2.68 21.63
N SER A 142 26.75 3.13 20.57
CA SER A 142 27.92 4.01 20.66
C SER A 142 27.50 5.42 21.05
N HIS A 143 26.56 6.01 20.30
CA HIS A 143 26.04 7.36 20.54
C HIS A 143 24.51 7.39 20.50
N PRO A 144 23.80 6.91 21.54
CA PRO A 144 22.35 6.81 21.52
C PRO A 144 21.66 8.17 21.46
N ASN A 145 20.91 8.41 20.40
CA ASN A 145 19.89 9.45 20.35
C ASN A 145 18.64 8.96 21.08
N ILE A 146 18.09 9.76 22.00
CA ILE A 146 16.97 9.36 22.86
C ILE A 146 15.84 10.39 22.80
N LEU A 147 14.60 9.94 22.64
CA LEU A 147 13.40 10.78 22.69
C LEU A 147 12.33 10.14 23.59
N ASP A 148 11.92 10.86 24.63
CA ASP A 148 10.75 10.51 25.46
C ASP A 148 9.51 11.26 24.93
N ALA A 149 8.59 10.51 24.32
CA ALA A 149 7.29 10.98 23.86
C ALA A 149 6.20 10.61 24.87
N LYS A 150 5.74 11.59 25.65
CA LYS A 150 4.75 11.40 26.71
C LYS A 150 3.33 11.40 26.18
N LEU A 151 2.63 10.29 26.33
CA LEU A 151 1.33 9.99 25.75
C LEU A 151 0.15 10.51 26.59
N GLY A 152 -0.99 10.67 25.93
CA GLY A 152 -2.27 11.04 26.52
C GLY A 152 -2.65 12.51 26.32
N SER A 153 -3.91 12.77 25.97
CA SER A 153 -4.54 14.09 26.10
C SER A 153 -5.04 14.35 27.53
N ARG A 154 -5.24 13.31 28.33
CA ARG A 154 -5.50 13.33 29.77
C ARG A 154 -4.30 12.72 30.50
N LEU A 155 -3.76 13.45 31.47
CA LEU A 155 -2.48 13.13 32.13
C LEU A 155 -2.60 12.75 33.62
N TRP A 156 -3.83 12.63 34.13
CA TRP A 156 -4.12 12.40 35.55
C TRP A 156 -5.09 11.22 35.74
N ALA A 157 -4.83 10.40 36.77
CA ALA A 157 -5.65 9.25 37.15
C ALA A 157 -6.96 9.62 37.84
N ASP A 158 -7.94 8.72 37.85
CA ASP A 158 -9.32 9.00 38.31
C ASP A 158 -9.44 9.42 39.79
N ASP A 159 -8.45 9.12 40.61
CA ASP A 159 -8.36 9.49 42.03
C ASP A 159 -7.61 10.82 42.29
N ALA A 160 -7.10 11.48 41.25
CA ALA A 160 -6.27 12.68 41.41
C ALA A 160 -7.03 13.86 42.09
N PRO A 161 -6.40 14.65 42.98
CA PRO A 161 -7.02 15.84 43.57
C PRO A 161 -7.39 16.91 42.54
N LEU A 162 -8.45 17.70 42.79
CA LEU A 162 -8.97 18.70 41.85
C LEU A 162 -7.91 19.70 41.36
N GLU A 163 -7.06 20.20 42.27
CA GLU A 163 -5.95 21.11 41.92
C GLU A 163 -4.93 20.46 40.96
N LYS A 164 -4.65 19.16 41.12
CA LYS A 164 -3.78 18.38 40.23
C LYS A 164 -4.42 18.24 38.85
N ARG A 165 -5.72 17.91 38.79
CA ARG A 165 -6.48 17.81 37.52
C ARG A 165 -6.42 19.10 36.72
N GLN A 166 -6.82 20.22 37.34
CA GLN A 166 -6.83 21.55 36.71
C GLN A 166 -5.46 21.93 36.14
N ARG A 167 -4.38 21.65 36.89
CA ARG A 167 -3.02 21.92 36.42
C ARG A 167 -2.64 21.09 35.20
N PHE A 168 -2.93 19.79 35.21
CA PHE A 168 -2.58 18.91 34.09
C PHE A 168 -3.48 19.11 32.86
N ASP A 169 -4.73 19.52 33.05
CA ASP A 169 -5.62 19.94 31.96
C ASP A 169 -5.07 21.21 31.28
N GLU A 170 -4.58 22.18 32.06
CA GLU A 170 -3.94 23.38 31.49
C GLU A 170 -2.68 23.03 30.71
N ILE A 171 -1.82 22.15 31.24
CA ILE A 171 -0.62 21.67 30.53
C ILE A 171 -1.02 20.94 29.24
N SER A 172 -2.03 20.08 29.28
CA SER A 172 -2.50 19.39 28.08
C SER A 172 -3.00 20.37 27.01
N ARG A 173 -3.76 21.39 27.42
CA ARG A 173 -4.28 22.44 26.53
C ARG A 173 -3.18 23.29 25.89
N GLN A 174 -2.11 23.58 26.63
CA GLN A 174 -1.02 24.47 26.17
C GLN A 174 0.08 23.74 25.38
N THR A 175 0.05 22.40 25.34
CA THR A 175 1.10 21.59 24.69
C THR A 175 0.51 20.67 23.62
N THR A 176 1.37 19.99 22.88
CA THR A 176 0.95 19.04 21.85
C THR A 176 0.20 17.82 22.41
N ASN A 177 0.16 17.58 23.73
CA ASN A 177 -0.70 16.54 24.32
C ASN A 177 -2.18 16.75 23.99
N GLY A 178 -2.66 18.00 24.00
CA GLY A 178 -4.05 18.30 23.67
C GLY A 178 -4.36 18.05 22.20
N SER A 179 -3.52 18.56 21.29
CA SER A 179 -3.74 18.45 19.84
C SER A 179 -3.42 17.06 19.29
N HIS A 180 -2.22 16.55 19.57
CA HIS A 180 -1.63 15.34 18.98
C HIS A 180 -1.67 14.12 19.91
N GLY A 181 -2.13 14.25 21.15
CA GLY A 181 -2.16 13.12 22.09
C GLY A 181 -0.78 12.72 22.63
N PHE A 182 0.28 13.46 22.32
CA PHE A 182 1.61 13.28 22.91
C PHE A 182 2.36 14.62 22.99
N ARG A 183 3.41 14.69 23.82
CA ARG A 183 4.44 15.76 23.75
C ARG A 183 5.84 15.18 23.85
N ILE A 184 6.82 15.93 23.33
CA ILE A 184 8.24 15.69 23.63
C ILE A 184 8.46 16.04 25.11
N ALA A 185 8.76 15.05 25.96
CA ALA A 185 9.04 15.28 27.38
C ALA A 185 10.52 15.51 27.66
N GLY A 186 11.39 14.96 26.80
CA GLY A 186 12.82 15.18 26.79
C GLY A 186 13.41 14.54 25.54
N MET A 187 14.47 15.15 25.00
CA MET A 187 15.13 14.66 23.79
C MET A 187 16.64 14.94 23.87
N ARG A 188 17.45 14.00 23.41
CA ARG A 188 18.91 14.08 23.38
C ARG A 188 19.40 13.65 22.00
N VAL A 189 20.19 14.53 21.35
CA VAL A 189 20.66 14.33 19.98
C VAL A 189 22.17 14.55 19.89
N TYR A 190 22.91 13.53 19.47
CA TYR A 190 24.35 13.56 19.26
C TYR A 190 24.69 14.55 18.15
N LYS A 191 25.62 15.47 18.42
CA LYS A 191 25.99 16.60 17.56
C LYS A 191 24.78 17.40 17.04
N GLY A 192 23.71 17.50 17.84
CA GLY A 192 22.45 18.12 17.44
C GLY A 192 22.46 19.65 17.28
N SER A 193 23.63 20.29 17.31
CA SER A 193 23.83 21.72 17.05
C SER A 193 25.21 21.99 16.48
N GLU A 194 25.30 22.97 15.59
CA GLU A 194 26.57 23.48 15.07
C GLU A 194 27.28 24.40 16.07
N ASN A 195 26.56 24.90 17.08
CA ASN A 195 27.14 25.73 18.14
C ASN A 195 27.73 24.84 19.26
N PRO A 196 29.06 24.81 19.47
CA PRO A 196 29.68 23.98 20.50
C PRO A 196 29.25 24.33 21.93
N GLU A 197 28.78 25.56 22.18
CA GLU A 197 28.30 25.98 23.51
C GLU A 197 26.96 25.33 23.90
N GLU A 198 26.20 24.81 22.93
CA GLU A 198 24.93 24.11 23.15
C GLU A 198 25.11 22.60 23.35
N LEU A 199 26.34 22.09 23.18
CA LEU A 199 26.67 20.68 23.35
C LEU A 199 27.22 20.43 24.75
N ASP A 200 26.82 19.30 25.34
CA ASP A 200 27.41 18.83 26.59
C ASP A 200 28.83 18.26 26.39
N SER A 201 29.48 17.84 27.47
CA SER A 201 30.83 17.27 27.43
C SER A 201 30.93 15.96 26.63
N GLN A 202 29.79 15.34 26.29
CA GLN A 202 29.70 14.12 25.50
C GLN A 202 29.27 14.41 24.04
N GLY A 203 29.14 15.69 23.66
CA GLY A 203 28.81 16.11 22.30
C GLY A 203 27.32 16.08 21.98
N TYR A 204 26.43 16.08 22.97
CA TYR A 204 24.97 16.03 22.76
C TYR A 204 24.31 17.37 23.00
N LYS A 205 23.27 17.66 22.20
CA LYS A 205 22.29 18.69 22.53
C LYS A 205 21.15 18.09 23.33
N ILE A 206 20.87 18.67 24.48
CA ILE A 206 19.77 18.27 25.37
C ILE A 206 18.61 19.25 25.21
N TYR A 207 17.46 18.69 24.85
CA TYR A 207 16.18 19.37 24.76
C TYR A 207 15.35 18.97 25.98
N ASP A 208 15.25 19.87 26.95
CA ASP A 208 14.62 19.57 28.23
C ASP A 208 13.08 19.61 28.18
N LYS A 209 12.46 19.40 29.34
CA LYS A 209 11.00 19.46 29.50
C LYS A 209 10.37 20.81 29.10
N ASP A 210 11.11 21.91 29.20
CA ASP A 210 10.59 23.24 28.94
C ASP A 210 10.64 23.52 27.43
N TYR A 211 11.61 22.93 26.72
CA TYR A 211 11.61 22.85 25.26
C TYR A 211 10.29 22.29 24.70
N GLY A 212 9.92 21.07 25.13
CA GLY A 212 8.71 20.41 24.68
C GLY A 212 7.40 21.09 25.11
N ARG A 213 7.45 21.96 26.12
CA ARG A 213 6.27 22.69 26.63
C ARG A 213 6.12 24.08 26.04
N LEU A 214 7.22 24.75 25.71
CA LEU A 214 7.23 26.17 25.37
C LEU A 214 7.63 26.43 23.91
N GLN A 215 8.36 25.50 23.27
CA GLN A 215 8.88 25.69 21.91
C GLN A 215 8.24 24.74 20.87
N VAL A 216 7.80 23.56 21.30
CA VAL A 216 7.12 22.60 20.41
C VAL A 216 5.62 22.90 20.38
N THR A 217 5.12 23.15 19.18
CA THR A 217 3.74 23.55 18.88
C THR A 217 3.13 22.60 17.85
N PRO A 218 1.81 22.65 17.61
CA PRO A 218 1.21 21.83 16.56
C PRO A 218 1.80 22.07 15.16
N ASP A 219 2.25 23.29 14.87
CA ASP A 219 2.69 23.69 13.53
C ASP A 219 4.14 23.26 13.22
N ASN A 220 4.99 23.12 14.24
CA ASN A 220 6.40 22.74 14.06
C ASN A 220 6.75 21.34 14.59
N VAL A 221 5.80 20.57 15.13
CA VAL A 221 6.09 19.27 15.77
C VAL A 221 6.83 18.30 14.83
N VAL A 222 6.52 18.32 13.53
CA VAL A 222 7.21 17.48 12.53
C VAL A 222 8.67 17.89 12.36
N ASP A 223 8.94 19.20 12.28
CA ASP A 223 10.29 19.74 12.19
C ASP A 223 11.11 19.44 13.45
N GLU A 224 10.47 19.48 14.62
CA GLU A 224 11.11 19.13 15.89
C GLU A 224 11.45 17.64 15.99
N MET A 225 10.58 16.78 15.46
CA MET A 225 10.85 15.35 15.33
C MET A 225 11.89 15.05 14.23
N ARG A 226 11.97 15.89 13.19
CA ARG A 226 13.03 15.79 12.17
C ARG A 226 14.41 16.00 12.77
N LYS A 227 14.57 16.96 13.70
CA LYS A 227 15.84 17.19 14.42
C LYS A 227 16.32 15.99 15.23
N PHE A 228 15.41 15.10 15.63
CA PHE A 228 15.75 13.87 16.35
C PHE A 228 16.42 12.85 15.43
N ILE A 229 15.91 12.69 14.20
CA ILE A 229 16.32 11.63 13.26
C ILE A 229 17.43 12.09 12.32
N PHE A 230 17.29 13.29 11.73
CA PHE A 230 18.14 13.75 10.65
C PHE A 230 19.23 14.67 11.20
N ASN A 231 20.49 14.23 11.10
CA ASN A 231 21.63 15.03 11.50
C ASN A 231 22.86 14.77 10.62
N SER A 232 23.03 15.60 9.60
CA SER A 232 24.17 15.53 8.68
C SER A 232 25.52 15.73 9.39
N SER A 233 25.57 16.52 10.46
CA SER A 233 26.79 16.76 11.24
C SER A 233 27.26 15.53 12.02
N ALA A 234 26.36 14.57 12.25
CA ALA A 234 26.66 13.27 12.83
C ALA A 234 26.79 12.16 11.77
N GLY A 235 26.73 12.50 10.47
CA GLY A 235 26.82 11.52 9.38
C GLY A 235 25.51 10.78 9.08
N VAL A 236 24.40 11.15 9.72
CA VAL A 236 23.06 10.59 9.42
C VAL A 236 22.46 11.41 8.27
N ASP A 237 22.64 10.90 7.06
CA ASP A 237 22.08 11.46 5.83
C ASP A 237 20.58 11.17 5.66
N GLU A 238 19.97 11.71 4.59
CA GLU A 238 18.53 11.56 4.34
C GLU A 238 18.11 10.09 4.16
N ASP A 239 18.95 9.26 3.55
CA ASP A 239 18.63 7.85 3.31
C ASP A 239 18.64 7.05 4.61
N LEU A 240 19.68 7.24 5.43
CA LEU A 240 19.77 6.62 6.77
C LEU A 240 18.63 7.11 7.67
N GLY A 241 18.34 8.42 7.67
CA GLY A 241 17.25 8.99 8.46
C GLY A 241 15.88 8.42 8.06
N ARG A 242 15.64 8.21 6.75
CA ARG A 242 14.41 7.57 6.26
C ARG A 242 14.31 6.11 6.64
N ALA A 243 15.41 5.37 6.57
CA ALA A 243 15.44 3.97 7.01
C ALA A 243 15.05 3.86 8.49
N VAL A 244 15.64 4.69 9.35
CA VAL A 244 15.31 4.75 10.79
C VAL A 244 13.84 5.14 11.00
N ALA A 245 13.34 6.14 10.26
CA ALA A 245 11.94 6.57 10.36
C ALA A 245 10.96 5.46 9.95
N SER A 246 11.22 4.76 8.85
CA SER A 246 10.40 3.63 8.36
C SER A 246 10.31 2.50 9.39
N VAL A 247 11.43 2.17 10.01
CA VAL A 247 11.48 1.14 11.05
C VAL A 247 10.66 1.56 12.28
N PHE A 248 10.72 2.83 12.69
CA PHE A 248 9.86 3.32 13.78
C PHE A 248 8.37 3.30 13.40
N VAL A 249 8.00 3.53 12.14
CA VAL A 249 6.61 3.39 11.68
C VAL A 249 6.09 1.96 11.91
N GLU A 250 6.84 0.95 11.52
CA GLU A 250 6.46 -0.46 11.68
C GLU A 250 6.29 -0.83 13.16
N ASN A 251 7.24 -0.39 14.00
CA ASN A 251 7.19 -0.63 15.44
C ASN A 251 6.03 0.11 16.11
N LEU A 252 5.74 1.34 15.69
CA LEU A 252 4.58 2.10 16.18
C LEU A 252 3.25 1.44 15.76
N LYS A 253 3.16 0.87 14.55
CA LYS A 253 2.00 0.08 14.11
C LYS A 253 1.82 -1.18 14.96
N ARG A 254 2.92 -1.84 15.38
CA ARG A 254 2.86 -2.94 16.36
C ARG A 254 2.34 -2.45 17.71
N VAL A 255 2.85 -1.32 18.21
CA VAL A 255 2.37 -0.72 19.48
C VAL A 255 0.88 -0.41 19.41
N GLU A 256 0.40 0.21 18.33
CA GLU A 256 -1.01 0.53 18.13
C GLU A 256 -1.88 -0.73 18.16
N ARG A 257 -1.48 -1.79 17.45
CA ARG A 257 -2.20 -3.07 17.41
C ARG A 257 -2.29 -3.71 18.79
N VAL A 258 -1.19 -3.78 19.53
CA VAL A 258 -1.18 -4.39 20.88
C VAL A 258 -2.01 -3.55 21.85
N LEU A 259 -1.81 -2.23 21.89
CA LEU A 259 -2.57 -1.35 22.78
C LEU A 259 -4.07 -1.29 22.44
N ALA A 260 -4.45 -1.50 21.18
CA ALA A 260 -5.86 -1.60 20.78
C ALA A 260 -6.53 -2.91 21.23
N ASN A 261 -5.74 -3.96 21.48
CA ASN A 261 -6.22 -5.27 21.91
C ASN A 261 -6.15 -5.46 23.44
N GLU A 262 -5.44 -4.59 24.14
CA GLU A 262 -5.23 -4.66 25.59
C GLU A 262 -6.05 -3.61 26.33
N GLU A 263 -6.78 -4.05 27.35
CA GLU A 263 -7.61 -3.15 28.17
C GLU A 263 -6.83 -2.65 29.38
N SER A 264 -6.03 -1.61 29.18
CA SER A 264 -5.33 -0.87 30.25
C SER A 264 -5.71 0.61 30.24
N ARG A 265 -5.42 1.32 31.33
CA ARG A 265 -5.44 2.79 31.40
C ARG A 265 -4.10 3.27 31.89
N MET A 266 -3.46 4.15 31.11
CA MET A 266 -2.11 4.63 31.41
C MET A 266 -2.07 6.15 31.39
N TYR A 267 -1.96 6.76 32.56
CA TYR A 267 -1.88 8.21 32.67
C TYR A 267 -0.43 8.67 32.76
N SER A 268 0.00 9.49 31.80
CA SER A 268 1.38 10.01 31.69
C SER A 268 2.46 8.94 31.38
N ALA A 269 2.09 7.81 30.78
CA ALA A 269 3.05 6.88 30.18
C ALA A 269 3.75 7.50 28.96
N SER A 270 4.84 6.88 28.52
CA SER A 270 5.72 7.41 27.49
C SER A 270 6.20 6.34 26.52
N LEU A 271 6.39 6.70 25.26
CA LEU A 271 7.18 5.93 24.31
C LEU A 271 8.61 6.48 24.28
N LEU A 272 9.57 5.62 24.57
CA LEU A 272 11.00 5.91 24.53
C LEU A 272 11.58 5.41 23.21
N PHE A 273 11.98 6.33 22.36
CA PHE A 273 12.68 6.05 21.11
C PHE A 273 14.18 6.12 21.37
N THR A 274 14.93 5.16 20.86
CA THR A 274 16.39 5.15 20.90
C THR A 274 16.94 4.65 19.58
N PHE A 275 17.98 5.28 19.04
CA PHE A 275 18.69 4.78 17.86
C PHE A 275 20.15 5.25 17.86
N GLU A 276 20.99 4.59 17.06
CA GLU A 276 22.39 4.97 16.89
C GLU A 276 22.52 6.33 16.18
N GLY A 277 23.04 7.33 16.90
CA GLY A 277 23.14 8.70 16.44
C GLY A 277 24.38 9.01 15.61
N ASP A 278 25.37 8.11 15.57
CA ASP A 278 26.54 8.21 14.70
C ASP A 278 26.30 7.47 13.37
N GLY A 279 26.30 8.21 12.25
CA GLY A 279 25.94 7.67 10.94
C GLY A 279 26.86 6.59 10.41
N GLU A 280 28.14 6.59 10.79
CA GLU A 280 29.09 5.52 10.42
C GLU A 280 28.77 4.22 11.16
N ALA A 281 28.56 4.31 12.48
CA ALA A 281 28.16 3.18 13.32
C ALA A 281 26.79 2.63 12.91
N LEU A 282 25.83 3.52 12.61
CA LEU A 282 24.49 3.17 12.14
C LEU A 282 24.55 2.39 10.82
N ARG A 283 25.30 2.88 9.83
CA ARG A 283 25.46 2.20 8.53
C ARG A 283 26.12 0.82 8.70
N ALA A 284 27.20 0.75 9.49
CA ALA A 284 27.89 -0.52 9.75
C ALA A 284 26.99 -1.56 10.45
N ALA A 285 26.15 -1.12 11.39
CA ALA A 285 25.22 -2.00 12.07
C ALA A 285 24.13 -2.53 11.12
N ILE A 286 23.57 -1.68 10.25
CA ILE A 286 22.57 -2.07 9.24
C ILE A 286 23.15 -3.09 8.25
N GLU A 287 24.38 -2.86 7.77
CA GLU A 287 25.06 -3.79 6.87
C GLU A 287 25.30 -5.16 7.53
N LYS A 288 25.71 -5.17 8.81
CA LYS A 288 25.93 -6.40 9.59
C LYS A 288 24.62 -7.18 9.80
N GLU A 289 23.52 -6.49 10.11
CA GLU A 289 22.19 -7.12 10.27
C GLU A 289 21.68 -7.73 8.95
N ASN A 290 21.78 -6.99 7.84
CA ASN A 290 21.37 -7.48 6.52
C ASN A 290 22.19 -8.71 6.05
N ALA A 291 23.50 -8.71 6.29
CA ALA A 291 24.38 -9.83 5.96
C ALA A 291 24.01 -11.09 6.76
N MET A 292 23.62 -10.94 8.02
CA MET A 292 23.26 -12.06 8.90
C MET A 292 21.84 -12.57 8.64
N ALA A 293 20.87 -11.70 8.34
CA ALA A 293 19.54 -12.13 7.89
C ALA A 293 19.62 -13.00 6.63
N SER A 294 20.54 -12.67 5.72
CA SER A 294 20.84 -13.46 4.53
C SER A 294 21.49 -14.81 4.87
N ALA A 295 22.32 -14.88 5.92
CA ALA A 295 22.99 -16.11 6.35
C ALA A 295 22.09 -17.04 7.19
N ALA A 296 21.19 -16.48 8.01
CA ALA A 296 20.26 -17.23 8.86
C ALA A 296 19.20 -17.95 8.02
N THR A 297 18.74 -17.31 6.92
CA THR A 297 17.79 -17.91 5.97
C THR A 297 18.36 -19.21 5.38
N SER A 298 19.66 -19.22 5.04
CA SER A 298 20.34 -20.40 4.50
C SER A 298 20.54 -21.54 5.51
N GLN A 299 20.69 -21.24 6.80
CA GLN A 299 20.87 -22.27 7.86
C GLN A 299 19.53 -22.90 8.32
N THR A 300 18.43 -22.15 8.25
CA THR A 300 17.08 -22.70 8.51
C THR A 300 16.63 -23.68 7.44
N GLU A 301 17.11 -23.55 6.20
CA GLU A 301 16.83 -24.49 5.12
C GLU A 301 17.55 -25.83 5.33
N GLU A 302 18.85 -25.83 5.70
CA GLU A 302 19.62 -27.05 5.95
C GLU A 302 19.12 -27.85 7.19
N THR A 303 18.73 -27.16 8.27
CA THR A 303 18.24 -27.82 9.50
C THR A 303 16.82 -28.40 9.35
N THR A 304 15.99 -27.79 8.50
CA THR A 304 14.63 -28.29 8.21
C THR A 304 14.69 -29.53 7.31
N GLU A 305 15.64 -29.61 6.38
CA GLU A 305 15.89 -30.82 5.57
C GLU A 305 16.37 -32.01 6.43
N GLU A 306 17.30 -31.79 7.38
CA GLU A 306 17.77 -32.86 8.28
C GLU A 306 16.68 -33.34 9.25
N MET A 307 15.82 -32.44 9.75
CA MET A 307 14.72 -32.80 10.62
C MET A 307 13.61 -33.55 9.86
N ASN A 308 13.33 -33.17 8.62
CA ASN A 308 12.39 -33.87 7.74
C ASN A 308 12.89 -35.27 7.35
N ALA A 309 14.19 -35.45 7.16
CA ALA A 309 14.80 -36.77 6.90
C ALA A 309 14.65 -37.72 8.11
N ARG A 310 14.77 -37.21 9.35
CA ARG A 310 14.61 -38.01 10.58
C ARG A 310 13.15 -38.35 10.91
N ILE A 311 12.20 -37.52 10.48
CA ILE A 311 10.76 -37.79 10.63
C ILE A 311 10.29 -38.82 9.59
N ALA A 312 10.83 -38.77 8.36
CA ALA A 312 10.54 -39.75 7.31
C ALA A 312 10.95 -41.19 7.69
N GLU A 313 12.04 -41.38 8.43
CA GLU A 313 12.46 -42.70 8.92
C GLU A 313 11.53 -43.28 10.01
N LYS A 314 10.80 -42.44 10.76
CA LYS A 314 9.93 -42.88 11.86
C LYS A 314 8.48 -43.21 11.45
N ILE A 315 8.05 -42.86 10.25
CA ILE A 315 6.65 -43.02 9.80
C ILE A 315 6.41 -44.33 9.02
N VAL A 316 7.45 -45.11 8.72
CA VAL A 316 7.34 -46.33 7.89
C VAL A 316 6.76 -47.56 8.64
N ASP A 317 6.54 -47.49 9.96
CA ASP A 317 6.07 -48.66 10.73
C ASP A 317 4.69 -48.43 11.39
N SER A 318 3.63 -48.34 10.57
CA SER A 318 2.27 -48.82 10.92
C SER A 318 1.28 -48.66 9.75
N GLN A 319 0.60 -49.76 9.43
CA GLN A 319 -0.32 -49.97 8.30
C GLN A 319 -1.82 -50.02 8.78
N PRO A 320 -2.87 -50.14 7.93
CA PRO A 320 -3.59 -49.06 7.23
C PRO A 320 -5.14 -49.08 7.44
N GLY A 321 -5.87 -48.03 7.02
CA GLY A 321 -7.28 -48.22 6.61
C GLY A 321 -8.29 -47.06 6.71
N ARG A 322 -8.91 -46.80 5.54
CA ARG A 322 -10.28 -46.30 5.25
C ARG A 322 -10.52 -44.80 5.01
N THR A 323 -10.80 -44.54 3.73
CA THR A 323 -11.52 -43.43 3.08
C THR A 323 -12.94 -43.19 3.61
N ALA A 324 -13.36 -41.92 3.70
CA ALA A 324 -14.71 -41.47 3.36
C ALA A 324 -14.78 -39.95 3.13
N THR A 325 -15.34 -39.56 1.99
CA THR A 325 -15.79 -38.21 1.61
C THR A 325 -17.09 -37.85 2.32
N ARG A 326 -17.30 -36.56 2.65
CA ARG A 326 -18.64 -35.97 2.88
C ARG A 326 -18.64 -34.45 2.74
N VAL A 327 -19.44 -33.98 1.79
CA VAL A 327 -20.07 -32.65 1.72
C VAL A 327 -21.37 -32.71 2.55
N ASP A 328 -21.80 -31.61 3.19
CA ASP A 328 -23.02 -30.86 2.81
C ASP A 328 -23.42 -29.77 3.83
N SER A 329 -24.13 -28.76 3.34
CA SER A 329 -24.71 -27.60 4.02
C SER A 329 -26.15 -27.92 4.45
N GLY A 330 -26.45 -27.91 5.74
CA GLY A 330 -27.71 -28.47 6.27
C GLY A 330 -28.92 -27.52 6.32
N ILE A 331 -30.02 -27.89 5.62
CA ILE A 331 -31.44 -27.61 5.94
C ILE A 331 -32.26 -28.80 5.39
N VAL A 332 -33.19 -29.37 6.17
CA VAL A 332 -34.09 -30.47 5.74
C VAL A 332 -35.56 -30.02 5.80
N LEU A 333 -36.30 -30.30 4.73
CA LEU A 333 -37.77 -30.23 4.59
C LEU A 333 -38.33 -31.65 4.52
N ASP A 334 -39.60 -31.87 4.88
CA ASP A 334 -40.26 -33.16 4.68
C ASP A 334 -40.91 -33.31 3.29
N ASP A 335 -41.41 -34.51 2.98
CA ASP A 335 -41.86 -34.94 1.65
C ASP A 335 -43.16 -34.26 1.15
N GLU A 336 -43.78 -33.38 1.93
CA GLU A 336 -44.85 -32.49 1.45
C GLU A 336 -44.48 -30.99 1.54
N GLY A 337 -43.22 -30.69 1.85
CA GLY A 337 -42.65 -29.34 1.77
C GLY A 337 -42.96 -28.45 2.98
N GLN A 338 -43.23 -29.01 4.16
CA GLN A 338 -43.31 -28.23 5.39
C GLN A 338 -42.18 -28.56 6.39
N MET A 339 -41.75 -27.52 7.12
CA MET A 339 -40.69 -27.62 8.13
C MET A 339 -41.28 -28.19 9.43
N VAL A 340 -40.81 -29.37 9.88
CA VAL A 340 -41.28 -30.00 11.13
C VAL A 340 -40.16 -30.01 12.16
N LEU A 341 -40.41 -29.38 13.31
CA LEU A 341 -39.58 -29.41 14.51
C LEU A 341 -40.19 -30.40 15.52
N ALA A 342 -39.44 -31.41 15.94
CA ALA A 342 -39.85 -32.31 17.02
C ALA A 342 -38.71 -32.63 17.98
N THR A 343 -39.09 -32.66 19.25
CA THR A 343 -38.33 -32.50 20.50
C THR A 343 -37.82 -33.82 21.11
N ALA A 344 -36.79 -33.70 21.94
CA ALA A 344 -35.98 -34.74 22.57
C ALA A 344 -36.57 -35.34 23.87
N GLU A 345 -36.12 -36.55 24.27
CA GLU A 345 -36.01 -36.98 25.68
C GLU A 345 -34.85 -37.99 25.95
N GLY A 346 -33.99 -37.64 26.93
CA GLY A 346 -33.11 -38.52 27.76
C GLY A 346 -31.64 -38.67 27.30
N GLU A 347 -30.57 -38.31 28.02
CA GLU A 347 -30.30 -37.83 29.39
C GLU A 347 -29.12 -36.82 29.35
N PHE A 348 -29.20 -35.75 30.14
CA PHE A 348 -28.27 -34.62 30.15
C PHE A 348 -27.35 -34.61 31.38
N LYS A 349 -26.05 -34.35 31.15
CA LYS A 349 -25.22 -33.50 32.01
C LYS A 349 -24.58 -32.41 31.15
N ASP A 350 -25.02 -31.19 31.44
CA ASP A 350 -24.31 -29.91 31.30
C ASP A 350 -23.99 -29.39 29.90
N ILE A 351 -25.05 -29.08 29.13
CA ILE A 351 -25.08 -27.92 28.21
C ILE A 351 -26.48 -27.30 28.25
N GLU A 352 -26.68 -26.25 29.06
CA GLU A 352 -27.18 -24.94 28.59
C GLU A 352 -27.32 -23.95 29.76
N ALA A 353 -26.52 -22.90 29.70
CA ALA A 353 -27.00 -21.54 29.87
C ALA A 353 -26.28 -20.66 28.84
N VAL A 354 -26.57 -20.91 27.56
CA VAL A 354 -26.50 -19.89 26.50
C VAL A 354 -27.95 -19.53 26.16
N ILE A 355 -28.57 -18.74 27.02
CA ILE A 355 -29.55 -17.74 26.56
C ILE A 355 -29.15 -16.41 27.21
N SER A 356 -28.06 -15.84 26.71
CA SER A 356 -27.85 -14.40 26.60
C SER A 356 -26.64 -14.18 25.71
N GLY A 357 -26.88 -13.66 24.51
CA GLY A 357 -25.88 -13.56 23.45
C GLY A 357 -24.63 -12.77 23.85
N GLN A 358 -23.48 -13.23 23.35
CA GLN A 358 -22.27 -12.44 23.13
C GLN A 358 -21.29 -13.21 22.24
N ASP A 359 -20.57 -12.44 21.43
CA ASP A 359 -19.58 -12.83 20.41
C ASP A 359 -18.54 -13.86 20.89
N LEU A 360 -18.20 -14.80 20.01
CA LEU A 360 -16.99 -15.61 20.16
C LEU A 360 -16.08 -15.49 18.93
N ARG A 361 -14.97 -14.79 19.21
CA ARG A 361 -13.70 -14.74 18.50
C ARG A 361 -13.11 -16.15 18.39
N LEU A 362 -12.55 -16.49 17.23
CA LEU A 362 -11.68 -17.65 17.06
C LEU A 362 -10.29 -17.34 17.64
N SER A 363 -9.74 -18.32 18.36
CA SER A 363 -8.43 -18.32 19.02
C SER A 363 -7.27 -18.37 18.01
N PRO A 364 -6.18 -17.61 18.23
CA PRO A 364 -4.95 -17.75 17.46
C PRO A 364 -4.05 -18.82 18.09
N THR A 365 -3.82 -19.93 17.39
CA THR A 365 -2.70 -20.82 17.67
C THR A 365 -1.58 -20.54 16.69
N GLU A 366 -0.45 -20.10 17.25
CA GLU A 366 0.92 -20.14 16.73
C GLU A 366 1.27 -19.21 15.55
N GLU A 367 1.30 -17.90 15.82
CA GLU A 367 2.28 -17.01 15.19
C GLU A 367 3.64 -17.23 15.88
N LYS A 368 4.55 -17.96 15.24
CA LYS A 368 5.97 -17.97 15.60
C LYS A 368 6.56 -16.59 15.30
N VAL A 369 6.64 -15.76 16.32
CA VAL A 369 7.58 -14.64 16.38
C VAL A 369 8.98 -15.25 16.47
N LEU A 370 9.88 -14.86 15.56
CA LEU A 370 11.30 -15.17 15.64
C LEU A 370 11.89 -14.48 16.88
N HIS A 371 11.94 -15.20 18.00
CA HIS A 371 12.90 -14.94 19.07
C HIS A 371 13.83 -16.16 19.10
N PHE A 372 15.07 -15.98 18.63
CA PHE A 372 16.13 -16.97 18.76
C PHE A 372 16.55 -17.03 20.24
N ASP A 373 16.05 -18.00 20.99
CA ASP A 373 16.71 -18.48 22.20
C ASP A 373 17.37 -19.82 21.88
N LEU A 374 18.64 -19.77 21.45
CA LEU A 374 19.53 -20.92 21.44
C LEU A 374 20.16 -21.01 22.84
N GLU A 375 19.70 -21.98 23.63
CA GLU A 375 20.53 -22.56 24.67
C GLU A 375 21.51 -23.53 24.00
N ASP A 376 22.69 -23.04 23.62
CA ASP A 376 23.86 -23.88 23.38
C ASP A 376 25.09 -23.15 23.96
N GLU A 377 25.74 -23.81 24.92
CA GLU A 377 26.98 -23.39 25.55
C GLU A 377 28.14 -23.49 24.54
N ASP A 378 29.07 -22.54 24.62
CA ASP A 378 30.39 -22.46 23.96
C ASP A 378 30.47 -21.85 22.54
N SER A 379 30.46 -20.50 22.44
CA SER A 379 31.26 -19.76 21.45
C SER A 379 31.48 -18.30 21.87
N ASP A 380 32.70 -17.79 21.68
CA ASP A 380 33.22 -16.50 22.15
C ASP A 380 32.40 -15.24 21.76
N ASP A 381 32.55 -14.21 22.61
CA ASP A 381 31.85 -12.91 22.69
C ASP A 381 31.67 -12.11 21.37
N ASP A 382 30.49 -12.14 20.76
CA ASP A 382 30.07 -11.12 19.77
C ASP A 382 28.62 -10.66 20.03
N GLU A 383 28.45 -9.67 20.91
CA GLU A 383 27.17 -8.99 21.16
C GLU A 383 26.77 -8.15 19.91
N PHE A 384 25.53 -8.32 19.42
CA PHE A 384 25.05 -7.62 18.22
C PHE A 384 24.91 -6.11 18.47
N PRO A 385 25.31 -5.24 17.53
CA PRO A 385 25.11 -3.80 17.67
C PRO A 385 23.62 -3.47 17.53
N LYS A 386 23.02 -2.89 18.58
CA LYS A 386 21.61 -2.45 18.54
C LYS A 386 21.48 -1.21 17.64
N ILE A 387 20.57 -1.25 16.68
CA ILE A 387 20.38 -0.17 15.68
C ILE A 387 19.34 0.85 16.15
N PHE A 388 18.23 0.37 16.69
CA PHE A 388 17.13 1.16 17.21
C PHE A 388 16.37 0.39 18.30
N SER A 389 15.56 1.08 19.09
CA SER A 389 14.70 0.52 20.13
C SER A 389 13.51 1.44 20.36
N LEU A 390 12.31 0.87 20.52
CA LEU A 390 11.10 1.58 20.88
C LEU A 390 10.43 0.87 22.06
N LYS A 391 10.37 1.52 23.22
CA LYS A 391 9.83 0.92 24.44
C LYS A 391 8.78 1.80 25.12
N LEU A 392 7.70 1.18 25.58
CA LEU A 392 6.68 1.82 26.42
C LEU A 392 7.16 1.82 27.87
N ILE A 393 7.15 2.99 28.51
CA ILE A 393 7.69 3.22 29.85
C ILE A 393 6.75 4.07 30.71
N ASP A 394 7.08 4.18 32.00
CA ASP A 394 6.39 4.99 33.02
C ASP A 394 4.97 4.51 33.39
N PHE A 395 4.89 3.42 34.15
CA PHE A 395 3.63 2.77 34.56
C PHE A 395 3.16 3.12 35.97
N ALA A 396 3.68 4.20 36.56
CA ALA A 396 3.33 4.62 37.93
C ALA A 396 1.83 4.95 38.14
N HIS A 397 1.12 5.26 37.06
CA HIS A 397 -0.33 5.50 37.05
C HIS A 397 -0.99 4.66 35.95
N ALA A 398 -0.55 3.40 35.83
CA ALA A 398 -1.13 2.41 34.96
C ALA A 398 -1.97 1.39 35.75
N GLU A 399 -3.06 0.94 35.14
CA GLU A 399 -3.91 -0.13 35.67
C GLU A 399 -4.54 -0.93 34.54
N TRP A 400 -4.81 -2.21 34.78
CA TRP A 400 -5.58 -3.06 33.88
C TRP A 400 -7.07 -2.83 34.11
N THR A 401 -7.82 -2.61 33.03
CA THR A 401 -9.25 -2.24 33.08
C THR A 401 -10.12 -3.13 32.19
N PRO A 402 -10.25 -4.44 32.48
CA PRO A 402 -11.08 -5.34 31.69
C PRO A 402 -12.53 -4.84 31.54
N GLY A 403 -13.08 -4.95 30.33
CA GLY A 403 -14.44 -4.55 29.96
C GLY A 403 -14.64 -3.05 29.68
N GLN A 404 -13.59 -2.23 29.74
CA GLN A 404 -13.67 -0.79 29.46
C GLN A 404 -13.25 -0.40 28.03
N GLY A 405 -12.83 -1.37 27.20
CA GLY A 405 -12.26 -1.10 25.88
C GLY A 405 -10.85 -0.48 25.93
N PRO A 406 -10.23 -0.23 24.76
CA PRO A 406 -8.84 0.21 24.66
C PRO A 406 -8.63 1.65 25.15
N ASP A 407 -7.38 1.98 25.50
CA ASP A 407 -6.98 3.34 25.93
C ASP A 407 -6.89 4.29 24.73
N GLU A 408 -8.04 4.82 24.29
CA GLU A 408 -8.10 5.82 23.21
C GLU A 408 -7.34 7.12 23.55
N ASN A 409 -7.09 7.38 24.83
CA ASN A 409 -6.29 8.52 25.26
C ASN A 409 -4.80 8.34 24.88
N CYS A 410 -4.24 7.15 25.09
CA CYS A 410 -2.89 6.81 24.62
C CYS A 410 -2.82 6.57 23.10
N LEU A 411 -3.78 5.85 22.53
CA LEU A 411 -3.80 5.49 21.10
C LEU A 411 -3.82 6.73 20.18
N LYS A 412 -4.47 7.82 20.59
CA LYS A 412 -4.40 9.10 19.85
C LYS A 412 -2.95 9.58 19.66
N GLY A 413 -2.13 9.47 20.70
CA GLY A 413 -0.71 9.82 20.67
C GLY A 413 0.09 8.91 19.73
N VAL A 414 -0.12 7.59 19.85
CA VAL A 414 0.53 6.59 18.99
C VAL A 414 0.19 6.81 17.52
N ARG A 415 -1.10 6.98 17.20
CA ARG A 415 -1.57 7.23 15.81
C ARG A 415 -1.01 8.53 15.24
N SER A 416 -0.80 9.56 16.07
CA SER A 416 -0.18 10.81 15.64
C SER A 416 1.32 10.64 15.38
N LEU A 417 2.02 9.88 16.23
CA LEU A 417 3.42 9.52 16.00
C LEU A 417 3.61 8.70 14.73
N ILE A 418 2.71 7.74 14.43
CA ILE A 418 2.73 6.98 13.16
C ILE A 418 2.71 7.94 11.97
N LYS A 419 1.76 8.89 11.93
CA LYS A 419 1.65 9.85 10.83
C LYS A 419 2.89 10.72 10.67
N ILE A 420 3.46 11.20 11.78
CA ILE A 420 4.66 12.04 11.75
C ILE A 420 5.86 11.25 11.23
N PHE A 421 6.07 10.02 11.72
CA PHE A 421 7.17 9.18 11.25
C PHE A 421 6.97 8.68 9.81
N GLU A 422 5.73 8.47 9.36
CA GLU A 422 5.42 8.22 7.95
C GLU A 422 5.83 9.43 7.09
N GLU A 423 5.48 10.64 7.49
CA GLU A 423 5.91 11.87 6.81
C GLU A 423 7.45 12.01 6.78
N LEU A 424 8.13 11.70 7.88
CA LEU A 424 9.60 11.72 7.95
C LEU A 424 10.25 10.64 7.06
N SER A 425 9.64 9.46 6.93
CA SER A 425 10.12 8.39 6.05
C SER A 425 9.97 8.73 4.56
N HIS A 426 8.98 9.57 4.21
CA HIS A 426 8.69 9.97 2.84
C HIS A 426 9.29 11.33 2.44
N GLY A 427 9.73 12.15 3.41
CA GLY A 427 10.42 13.42 3.21
C GLY A 427 9.48 14.62 3.05
N LEU A 428 9.97 15.82 3.38
CA LEU A 428 9.27 17.07 3.05
C LEU A 428 9.35 17.28 1.53
N THR A 429 8.31 16.90 0.79
CA THR A 429 8.14 17.35 -0.60
C THR A 429 7.86 18.84 -0.56
N ALA A 430 8.85 19.67 -0.87
CA ALA A 430 8.63 21.11 -1.06
C ALA A 430 7.76 21.30 -2.31
N SER A 431 6.43 21.26 -2.15
CA SER A 431 5.50 21.37 -3.26
C SER A 431 5.60 22.76 -3.87
N THR A 432 6.00 22.87 -5.14
CA THR A 432 6.10 24.17 -5.81
C THR A 432 4.82 24.42 -6.59
N THR A 433 4.08 25.47 -6.24
CA THR A 433 2.88 25.88 -6.99
C THR A 433 3.19 27.04 -7.92
N ARG A 434 2.82 26.92 -9.20
CA ARG A 434 2.93 27.98 -10.20
C ARG A 434 1.68 28.11 -11.06
N THR A 435 1.52 29.27 -11.67
CA THR A 435 0.42 29.54 -12.60
C THR A 435 0.93 29.59 -14.04
N ILE A 436 0.21 28.94 -14.95
CA ILE A 436 0.51 28.89 -16.38
C ILE A 436 -0.67 29.51 -17.13
N ALA A 437 -0.42 30.58 -17.88
CA ALA A 437 -1.41 31.19 -18.76
C ALA A 437 -1.18 30.70 -20.20
N LEU A 438 -2.21 30.11 -20.80
CA LEU A 438 -2.19 29.60 -22.17
C LEU A 438 -3.06 30.50 -23.07
N GLN A 439 -2.54 30.84 -24.25
CA GLN A 439 -3.29 31.52 -25.31
C GLN A 439 -4.12 30.50 -26.12
N PRO A 440 -5.11 30.95 -26.92
CA PRO A 440 -5.82 30.06 -27.83
C PRO A 440 -4.88 29.18 -28.66
N LEU A 441 -5.23 27.90 -28.81
CA LEU A 441 -4.50 26.85 -29.53
C LEU A 441 -3.18 26.39 -28.89
N TRP A 442 -2.81 26.92 -27.72
CA TRP A 442 -1.60 26.47 -27.04
C TRP A 442 -1.84 25.19 -26.25
N GLU A 443 -0.75 24.44 -26.07
CA GLU A 443 -0.72 23.22 -25.27
C GLU A 443 0.29 23.38 -24.14
N TRP A 444 -0.08 22.99 -22.94
CA TRP A 444 0.90 22.72 -21.89
C TRP A 444 1.21 21.22 -21.92
N ARG A 445 2.49 20.87 -22.11
CA ARG A 445 2.96 19.49 -22.23
C ARG A 445 3.84 19.18 -21.03
N PHE A 446 3.64 18.02 -20.44
CA PHE A 446 4.33 17.63 -19.22
C PHE A 446 4.62 16.13 -19.17
N GLU A 447 5.70 15.80 -18.48
CA GLU A 447 6.15 14.47 -18.15
C GLU A 447 6.44 14.43 -16.65
N VAL A 448 5.64 13.61 -15.95
CA VAL A 448 5.82 13.33 -14.53
C VAL A 448 6.85 12.21 -14.42
N PRO A 449 7.99 12.44 -13.72
CA PRO A 449 9.00 11.41 -13.51
C PRO A 449 8.43 10.16 -12.84
N HIS A 450 9.11 9.04 -13.05
CA HIS A 450 8.79 7.82 -12.33
C HIS A 450 9.19 7.94 -10.86
N SER A 451 8.31 7.47 -9.99
CA SER A 451 8.54 7.36 -8.57
C SER A 451 7.84 6.12 -8.02
N ASN A 452 8.51 5.42 -7.12
CA ASN A 452 7.95 4.30 -6.38
C ASN A 452 6.98 4.76 -5.28
N THR A 453 6.87 6.08 -5.05
CA THR A 453 6.01 6.65 -4.02
C THR A 453 4.65 7.02 -4.61
N SER A 454 3.57 6.47 -4.04
CA SER A 454 2.19 6.72 -4.47
C SER A 454 1.71 8.17 -4.30
N SER A 455 2.43 8.99 -3.54
CA SER A 455 2.17 10.43 -3.37
C SER A 455 2.91 11.32 -4.39
N SER A 456 3.80 10.76 -5.20
CA SER A 456 4.58 11.51 -6.18
C SER A 456 3.77 11.74 -7.45
N GLY A 457 3.66 13.00 -7.85
CA GLY A 457 2.92 13.43 -9.02
C GLY A 457 2.73 14.93 -9.05
N ILE A 458 1.80 15.37 -9.89
CA ILE A 458 1.41 16.77 -9.98
C ILE A 458 -0.09 16.91 -9.75
N THR A 459 -0.49 18.07 -9.26
CA THR A 459 -1.90 18.46 -9.26
C THR A 459 -2.11 19.69 -10.13
N VAL A 460 -3.22 19.73 -10.85
CA VAL A 460 -3.54 20.78 -11.81
C VAL A 460 -4.97 21.24 -11.58
N ARG A 461 -5.16 22.55 -11.51
CA ARG A 461 -6.47 23.18 -11.34
C ARG A 461 -6.70 24.22 -12.43
N LEU A 462 -7.80 24.11 -13.15
CA LEU A 462 -8.22 25.13 -14.11
C LEU A 462 -8.79 26.33 -13.35
N VAL A 463 -8.12 27.48 -13.42
CA VAL A 463 -8.52 28.71 -12.68
C VAL A 463 -9.44 29.60 -13.51
N SER A 464 -9.20 29.68 -14.83
CA SER A 464 -10.03 30.46 -15.75
C SER A 464 -9.93 29.92 -17.18
N GLY A 465 -10.93 30.25 -18.02
CA GLY A 465 -11.00 29.82 -19.40
C GLY A 465 -11.42 28.36 -19.56
N SER A 466 -10.96 27.71 -20.63
CA SER A 466 -11.29 26.31 -20.95
C SER A 466 -10.03 25.53 -21.31
N ALA A 467 -9.85 24.34 -20.75
CA ALA A 467 -8.77 23.42 -21.12
C ALA A 467 -9.33 22.00 -21.26
N GLU A 468 -8.68 21.17 -22.08
CA GLU A 468 -9.05 19.78 -22.28
C GLU A 468 -7.82 18.87 -22.38
N ARG A 469 -8.00 17.62 -21.95
CA ARG A 469 -7.06 16.52 -22.16
C ARG A 469 -7.69 15.53 -23.13
N ASP A 470 -7.09 15.35 -24.30
CA ASP A 470 -7.58 14.43 -25.35
C ASP A 470 -9.09 14.57 -25.61
N GLY A 471 -9.58 15.80 -25.76
CA GLY A 471 -10.98 16.12 -25.99
C GLY A 471 -11.90 16.06 -24.75
N THR A 472 -11.39 15.72 -23.56
CA THR A 472 -12.16 15.74 -22.30
C THR A 472 -11.90 17.03 -21.53
N GLU A 473 -12.95 17.81 -21.27
CA GLU A 473 -12.83 19.12 -20.61
C GLU A 473 -12.46 19.02 -19.12
N LEU A 474 -11.64 19.96 -18.66
CA LEU A 474 -11.38 20.18 -17.25
C LEU A 474 -12.47 21.07 -16.66
N ALA A 475 -13.00 20.67 -15.51
CA ALA A 475 -13.95 21.49 -14.76
C ALA A 475 -13.23 22.64 -14.05
N LEU A 476 -13.85 23.83 -14.10
CA LEU A 476 -13.32 25.02 -13.44
C LEU A 476 -13.20 24.80 -11.93
N ASN A 477 -12.04 25.18 -11.38
CA ASN A 477 -11.67 25.04 -9.97
C ASN A 477 -11.65 23.61 -9.40
N LYS A 478 -11.77 22.59 -10.25
CA LYS A 478 -11.53 21.20 -9.85
C LYS A 478 -10.04 20.90 -9.92
N VAL A 479 -9.52 20.25 -8.87
CA VAL A 479 -8.15 19.74 -8.83
C VAL A 479 -8.13 18.38 -9.51
N TYR A 480 -7.19 18.21 -10.42
CA TYR A 480 -6.90 16.96 -11.11
C TYR A 480 -5.49 16.49 -10.75
N THR A 481 -5.32 15.22 -10.44
CA THR A 481 -4.03 14.60 -10.09
C THR A 481 -3.49 13.78 -11.25
N PHE A 482 -2.21 13.96 -11.57
CA PHE A 482 -1.48 13.11 -12.52
C PHE A 482 -0.31 12.47 -11.78
N GLY A 483 -0.36 11.14 -11.63
CA GLY A 483 0.63 10.37 -10.88
C GLY A 483 1.93 10.12 -11.66
N SER A 484 2.86 9.46 -10.96
CA SER A 484 4.15 8.97 -11.48
C SER A 484 4.07 8.39 -12.90
N GLY A 485 5.02 8.77 -13.77
CA GLY A 485 5.16 8.26 -15.14
C GLY A 485 4.16 8.84 -16.15
N CYS A 486 3.27 9.76 -15.76
CA CYS A 486 2.31 10.35 -16.67
C CYS A 486 2.99 11.29 -17.69
N LYS A 487 2.91 10.97 -19.00
CA LYS A 487 3.33 11.84 -20.10
C LYS A 487 2.12 12.35 -20.86
N SER A 488 1.79 13.63 -20.78
CA SER A 488 0.51 14.13 -21.29
C SER A 488 0.55 15.61 -21.70
N LYS A 489 -0.60 16.11 -22.16
CA LYS A 489 -0.80 17.52 -22.50
C LYS A 489 -2.19 18.02 -22.12
N LEU A 490 -2.29 19.33 -21.88
CA LEU A 490 -3.54 20.07 -21.78
C LEU A 490 -3.61 21.11 -22.89
N LEU A 491 -4.63 21.00 -23.74
CA LEU A 491 -4.91 21.91 -24.86
C LEU A 491 -5.94 22.95 -24.43
N THR A 492 -5.83 24.18 -24.95
CA THR A 492 -6.90 25.17 -24.89
C THR A 492 -7.29 25.69 -26.27
N TRP A 493 -8.59 25.78 -26.56
CA TRP A 493 -9.11 26.36 -27.79
C TRP A 493 -9.29 27.88 -27.72
N HIS A 494 -9.49 28.42 -26.51
CA HIS A 494 -9.89 29.81 -26.29
C HIS A 494 -8.98 30.59 -25.32
N GLY A 495 -7.97 29.92 -24.78
CA GLY A 495 -7.12 30.45 -23.71
C GLY A 495 -7.61 30.02 -22.33
N CYS A 496 -6.66 29.83 -21.41
CA CYS A 496 -6.95 29.45 -20.03
C CYS A 496 -5.82 29.82 -19.07
N THR A 497 -6.11 29.73 -17.78
CA THR A 497 -5.11 29.80 -16.71
C THR A 497 -5.16 28.52 -15.90
N LEU A 498 -4.02 27.84 -15.78
CA LEU A 498 -3.83 26.64 -14.99
C LEU A 498 -3.01 26.99 -13.75
N GLU A 499 -3.39 26.44 -12.60
CA GLU A 499 -2.53 26.37 -11.42
C GLU A 499 -1.99 24.95 -11.34
N VAL A 500 -0.67 24.82 -11.22
CA VAL A 500 0.04 23.55 -11.19
C VAL A 500 0.85 23.49 -9.90
N THR A 501 0.60 22.47 -9.10
CA THR A 501 1.39 22.14 -7.91
C THR A 501 2.21 20.89 -8.20
N ASP A 502 3.52 21.08 -8.21
CA ASP A 502 4.50 20.02 -8.41
C ASP A 502 4.87 19.37 -7.08
N ASN A 503 4.52 18.08 -6.91
CA ASN A 503 4.86 17.27 -5.75
C ASN A 503 5.95 16.23 -6.08
N THR A 504 6.71 16.43 -7.15
CA THR A 504 7.80 15.54 -7.60
C THR A 504 9.17 15.91 -7.01
N THR A 505 9.27 17.03 -6.30
CA THR A 505 10.50 17.54 -5.69
C THR A 505 10.97 16.62 -4.55
N GLY A 506 11.91 15.72 -4.88
CA GLY A 506 12.51 14.77 -3.93
C GLY A 506 12.91 13.43 -4.55
N THR A 507 12.44 13.10 -5.76
CA THR A 507 12.58 11.76 -6.36
C THR A 507 13.66 11.66 -7.45
N GLY A 508 14.72 12.48 -7.41
CA GLY A 508 15.85 12.38 -8.35
C GLY A 508 15.59 12.87 -9.79
N GLY A 509 14.38 13.34 -10.09
CA GLY A 509 13.99 14.05 -11.31
C GLY A 509 12.77 14.91 -11.01
N GLY A 510 12.77 16.18 -11.46
CA GLY A 510 11.62 17.08 -11.29
C GLY A 510 10.67 17.01 -12.47
N LEU A 511 9.48 17.59 -12.34
CA LEU A 511 8.51 17.75 -13.43
C LEU A 511 9.18 18.33 -14.68
N GLU A 512 9.16 17.59 -15.78
CA GLU A 512 9.58 18.09 -17.08
C GLU A 512 8.37 18.63 -17.84
N ASP A 513 8.32 19.93 -18.08
CA ASP A 513 7.18 20.53 -18.77
C ASP A 513 7.54 21.78 -19.56
N TYR A 514 6.71 22.09 -20.56
CA TYR A 514 6.83 23.30 -21.35
C TYR A 514 5.50 23.67 -22.01
N VAL A 515 5.39 24.93 -22.43
CA VAL A 515 4.25 25.42 -23.21
C VAL A 515 4.59 25.36 -24.69
N ALA A 516 3.89 24.51 -25.43
CA ALA A 516 3.93 24.49 -26.88
C ALA A 516 3.00 25.59 -27.43
N GLN A 517 3.60 26.53 -28.14
CA GLN A 517 2.92 27.69 -28.70
C GLN A 517 2.60 27.44 -30.17
N SER A 518 1.37 27.77 -30.57
CA SER A 518 0.96 27.80 -31.97
C SER A 518 0.43 29.19 -32.27
N SER A 519 1.00 29.84 -33.27
CA SER A 519 0.62 31.20 -33.69
C SER A 519 -0.55 31.16 -34.68
N THR A 520 -0.66 30.08 -35.43
CA THR A 520 -1.70 29.87 -36.45
C THR A 520 -2.36 28.50 -36.29
N ALA A 521 -3.57 28.37 -36.85
CA ALA A 521 -4.30 27.10 -36.86
C ALA A 521 -3.61 25.99 -37.67
N GLU A 522 -2.73 26.37 -38.61
CA GLU A 522 -2.00 25.44 -39.49
C GLU A 522 -0.79 24.80 -38.79
N GLU A 523 -0.26 25.43 -37.74
CA GLU A 523 0.89 24.93 -36.97
C GLU A 523 0.54 23.79 -36.01
N THR A 524 -0.75 23.54 -35.75
CA THR A 524 -1.21 22.50 -34.84
C THR A 524 -2.08 21.46 -35.53
N PRO A 525 -1.76 20.16 -35.42
CA PRO A 525 -2.60 19.12 -36.02
C PRO A 525 -3.96 18.98 -35.31
N GLN A 526 -4.13 19.58 -34.12
CA GLN A 526 -5.39 19.51 -33.36
C GLN A 526 -6.59 20.04 -34.15
N VAL A 527 -6.38 21.09 -34.97
CA VAL A 527 -7.44 21.65 -35.82
C VAL A 527 -7.91 20.63 -36.87
N SER A 528 -6.98 19.87 -37.45
CA SER A 528 -7.32 18.81 -38.39
C SER A 528 -8.10 17.66 -37.71
N TYR A 529 -7.76 17.35 -36.45
CA TYR A 529 -8.44 16.33 -35.66
C TYR A 529 -9.88 16.77 -35.33
N LEU A 530 -10.06 18.04 -34.99
CA LEU A 530 -11.36 18.64 -34.74
C LEU A 530 -12.22 18.70 -36.02
N ASN A 531 -11.61 19.05 -37.17
CA ASN A 531 -12.30 19.03 -38.46
C ASN A 531 -12.77 17.63 -38.84
N LEU A 532 -11.93 16.62 -38.62
CA LEU A 532 -12.31 15.22 -38.79
C LEU A 532 -13.49 14.88 -37.86
N HIS A 533 -13.43 15.24 -36.59
CA HIS A 533 -14.54 15.02 -35.66
C HIS A 533 -15.86 15.61 -36.18
N PHE A 534 -15.88 16.86 -36.66
CA PHE A 534 -17.11 17.47 -37.18
C PHE A 534 -17.64 16.77 -38.45
N ALA A 535 -16.74 16.31 -39.33
CA ALA A 535 -17.15 15.52 -40.49
C ALA A 535 -17.78 14.18 -40.07
N LEU A 536 -17.20 13.49 -39.08
CA LEU A 536 -17.75 12.26 -38.52
C LEU A 536 -19.08 12.52 -37.81
N GLN A 537 -19.21 13.63 -37.09
CA GLN A 537 -20.43 14.00 -36.38
C GLN A 537 -21.61 14.22 -37.34
N ALA A 538 -21.37 14.87 -38.50
CA ALA A 538 -22.40 15.02 -39.53
C ALA A 538 -22.87 13.66 -40.08
N GLN A 539 -21.95 12.68 -40.21
CA GLN A 539 -22.31 11.32 -40.60
C GLN A 539 -23.12 10.61 -39.52
N ARG A 540 -22.77 10.76 -38.23
CA ARG A 540 -23.54 10.22 -37.10
C ARG A 540 -24.97 10.75 -37.07
N GLN A 541 -25.15 12.06 -37.25
CA GLN A 541 -26.47 12.70 -37.30
C GLN A 541 -27.31 12.17 -38.47
N THR A 542 -26.70 11.98 -39.63
CA THR A 542 -27.36 11.39 -40.81
C THR A 542 -27.78 9.95 -40.55
N ALA A 543 -26.93 9.16 -39.88
CA ALA A 543 -27.23 7.78 -39.51
C ALA A 543 -28.35 7.68 -38.46
N ALA A 544 -28.35 8.56 -37.46
CA ALA A 544 -29.37 8.60 -36.39
C ALA A 544 -30.75 9.02 -36.89
N THR A 545 -30.82 9.92 -37.88
CA THR A 545 -32.09 10.41 -38.46
C THR A 545 -32.63 9.51 -39.57
N GLY A 546 -31.83 8.55 -40.06
CA GLY A 546 -32.20 7.67 -41.18
C GLY A 546 -32.32 8.38 -42.53
N THR A 547 -32.04 9.68 -42.62
CA THR A 547 -32.15 10.48 -43.85
C THR A 547 -30.84 10.43 -44.64
N GLY A 548 -30.39 9.25 -45.06
CA GLY A 548 -29.38 9.15 -46.12
C GLY A 548 -29.95 9.79 -47.39
N ARG A 549 -29.22 10.73 -48.02
CA ARG A 549 -29.62 11.52 -49.21
C ARG A 549 -30.62 10.79 -50.14
N GLN A 550 -31.91 11.05 -49.96
CA GLN A 550 -32.90 10.83 -51.00
C GLN A 550 -32.73 11.95 -52.03
N THR A 551 -31.82 11.79 -52.99
CA THR A 551 -31.91 12.58 -54.22
C THR A 551 -33.17 12.13 -54.95
N HIS A 552 -34.12 13.06 -55.11
CA HIS A 552 -35.33 12.90 -55.91
C HIS A 552 -35.00 12.41 -57.32
N GLN A 553 -35.01 11.10 -57.54
CA GLN A 553 -35.32 10.43 -58.83
C GLN A 553 -35.11 8.92 -58.65
N GLN A 554 -36.19 8.22 -58.26
CA GLN A 554 -36.56 6.85 -58.65
C GLN A 554 -37.50 6.26 -57.59
N GLN A 555 -38.79 6.60 -57.71
CA GLN A 555 -39.86 5.81 -57.14
C GLN A 555 -39.94 4.51 -57.96
N GLY A 556 -39.49 3.38 -57.40
CA GLY A 556 -39.62 2.09 -58.10
C GLY A 556 -38.92 0.87 -57.48
N GLN A 557 -37.94 1.03 -56.59
CA GLN A 557 -37.28 -0.11 -55.93
C GLN A 557 -37.34 0.04 -54.40
N GLN A 558 -38.54 -0.18 -53.85
CA GLN A 558 -38.76 -0.31 -52.41
C GLN A 558 -38.53 -1.76 -51.98
N GLN A 559 -37.29 -2.11 -51.65
CA GLN A 559 -36.91 -3.07 -50.58
C GLN A 559 -35.39 -3.25 -50.59
N GLN A 560 -34.74 -3.08 -49.43
CA GLN A 560 -33.32 -3.40 -49.13
C GLN A 560 -32.21 -2.38 -49.46
N GLN A 561 -32.38 -1.08 -49.17
CA GLN A 561 -31.22 -0.29 -48.73
C GLN A 561 -31.26 -0.19 -47.20
N ARG A 562 -30.47 -1.05 -46.53
CA ARG A 562 -30.26 -0.97 -45.08
C ARG A 562 -29.84 0.46 -44.73
N ALA A 563 -30.48 1.05 -43.70
CA ALA A 563 -30.07 2.35 -43.19
C ALA A 563 -28.57 2.30 -42.83
N LYS A 564 -27.75 3.07 -43.56
CA LYS A 564 -26.29 3.12 -43.34
C LYS A 564 -26.02 3.53 -41.90
N GLY A 565 -25.21 2.74 -41.18
CA GLY A 565 -24.84 3.04 -39.79
C GLY A 565 -23.95 4.27 -39.67
N GLY A 566 -23.56 4.60 -38.44
CA GLY A 566 -22.57 5.63 -38.14
C GLY A 566 -21.19 5.31 -38.72
N PRO A 567 -20.29 6.31 -38.81
CA PRO A 567 -18.98 6.15 -39.41
C PRO A 567 -18.11 5.14 -38.66
N ARG A 568 -17.44 4.25 -39.40
CA ARG A 568 -16.47 3.30 -38.84
C ARG A 568 -15.07 3.71 -39.26
N VAL A 569 -14.27 4.17 -38.29
CA VAL A 569 -12.96 4.78 -38.52
C VAL A 569 -11.87 3.92 -37.93
N MET A 570 -10.83 3.62 -38.70
CA MET A 570 -9.60 2.99 -38.21
C MET A 570 -8.45 3.99 -38.23
N VAL A 571 -7.69 4.08 -37.13
CA VAL A 571 -6.48 4.91 -37.04
C VAL A 571 -5.26 4.00 -37.06
N CYS A 572 -4.31 4.28 -37.96
CA CYS A 572 -3.07 3.52 -38.09
C CYS A 572 -1.88 4.44 -38.37
N GLY A 573 -0.68 3.94 -38.09
CA GLY A 573 0.56 4.71 -38.24
C GLY A 573 1.75 4.08 -37.53
N PRO A 574 2.97 4.56 -37.81
CA PRO A 574 4.18 4.13 -37.11
C PRO A 574 4.11 4.25 -35.58
N GLN A 575 5.15 3.75 -34.93
CA GLN A 575 5.37 3.95 -33.50
C GLN A 575 5.41 5.45 -33.18
N ASP A 576 4.84 5.83 -32.03
CA ASP A 576 4.90 7.17 -31.43
C ASP A 576 4.39 8.29 -32.35
N THR A 577 3.27 8.03 -33.02
CA THR A 577 2.55 8.99 -33.89
C THR A 577 1.28 9.57 -33.28
N GLY A 578 0.88 9.13 -32.08
CA GLY A 578 -0.29 9.65 -31.36
C GLY A 578 -1.63 9.01 -31.76
N LYS A 579 -1.61 7.76 -32.23
CA LYS A 579 -2.82 6.98 -32.61
C LYS A 579 -3.84 6.94 -31.48
N THR A 580 -3.42 6.46 -30.32
CA THR A 580 -4.25 6.33 -29.11
C THR A 580 -4.81 7.69 -28.67
N SER A 581 -4.00 8.74 -28.68
CA SER A 581 -4.44 10.11 -28.35
C SER A 581 -5.50 10.65 -29.34
N LEU A 582 -5.35 10.38 -30.64
CA LEU A 582 -6.36 10.76 -31.64
C LEU A 582 -7.66 9.98 -31.42
N CYS A 583 -7.58 8.67 -31.20
CA CYS A 583 -8.74 7.84 -30.90
C CYS A 583 -9.49 8.34 -29.65
N ARG A 584 -8.76 8.64 -28.56
CA ARG A 584 -9.30 9.27 -27.34
C ARG A 584 -10.01 10.58 -27.66
N THR A 585 -9.36 11.47 -28.40
CA THR A 585 -9.91 12.77 -28.78
C THR A 585 -11.21 12.63 -29.57
N LEU A 586 -11.25 11.76 -30.57
CA LEU A 586 -12.45 11.56 -31.40
C LEU A 586 -13.62 10.97 -30.60
N VAL A 587 -13.34 10.04 -29.68
CA VAL A 587 -14.33 9.44 -28.78
C VAL A 587 -14.83 10.46 -27.77
N ALA A 588 -13.95 11.19 -27.08
CA ALA A 588 -14.31 12.22 -26.11
C ALA A 588 -15.24 13.28 -26.71
N LEU A 589 -14.88 13.82 -27.88
CA LEU A 589 -15.65 14.83 -28.58
C LEU A 589 -17.02 14.29 -29.03
N ALA A 590 -17.08 13.05 -29.51
CA ALA A 590 -18.35 12.40 -29.86
C ALA A 590 -19.28 12.25 -28.64
N THR A 591 -18.72 11.79 -27.52
CA THR A 591 -19.45 11.65 -26.27
C THR A 591 -19.92 13.00 -25.71
N ARG A 592 -19.10 14.06 -25.81
CA ARG A 592 -19.49 15.45 -25.48
C ARG A 592 -20.68 15.94 -26.30
N MET A 593 -20.80 15.48 -27.55
CA MET A 593 -21.95 15.75 -28.41
C MET A 593 -23.11 14.76 -28.24
N GLY A 594 -23.13 13.98 -27.16
CA GLY A 594 -24.21 13.06 -26.81
C GLY A 594 -24.25 11.76 -27.62
N SER A 595 -23.21 11.47 -28.39
CA SER A 595 -23.08 10.20 -29.13
C SER A 595 -22.43 9.11 -28.26
N GLN A 596 -22.66 7.84 -28.58
CA GLN A 596 -22.11 6.71 -27.84
C GLN A 596 -21.23 5.81 -28.75
N PRO A 597 -20.08 6.30 -29.25
CA PRO A 597 -19.27 5.53 -30.17
C PRO A 597 -18.74 4.24 -29.52
N VAL A 598 -18.59 3.20 -30.33
CA VAL A 598 -17.87 2.00 -29.91
C VAL A 598 -16.39 2.25 -30.14
N MET A 599 -15.59 2.18 -29.09
CA MET A 599 -14.15 2.18 -29.20
C MET A 599 -13.63 0.75 -29.21
N VAL A 600 -12.69 0.47 -30.10
CA VAL A 600 -12.03 -0.82 -30.23
C VAL A 600 -10.52 -0.61 -30.23
N ASN A 601 -9.80 -1.44 -29.50
CA ASN A 601 -8.35 -1.51 -29.56
C ASN A 601 -7.91 -2.94 -29.92
N VAL A 602 -7.03 -3.03 -30.92
CA VAL A 602 -6.41 -4.30 -31.35
C VAL A 602 -4.88 -4.28 -31.23
N ASP A 603 -4.28 -3.30 -30.54
CA ASP A 603 -2.88 -3.38 -30.09
C ASP A 603 -2.81 -4.18 -28.78
N PRO A 604 -2.23 -5.40 -28.77
CA PRO A 604 -2.12 -6.18 -27.55
C PRO A 604 -1.23 -5.53 -26.49
N ARG A 605 -0.36 -4.56 -26.84
CA ARG A 605 0.54 -3.92 -25.88
C ARG A 605 -0.15 -2.92 -24.97
N GLU A 606 -1.27 -2.37 -25.42
CA GLU A 606 -2.06 -1.37 -24.73
C GLU A 606 -3.43 -2.01 -24.44
N GLY A 607 -3.75 -2.40 -23.21
CA GLY A 607 -5.10 -2.89 -22.91
C GLY A 607 -6.11 -1.73 -23.00
N LEU A 608 -7.31 -1.96 -23.57
CA LEU A 608 -8.41 -0.99 -23.49
C LEU A 608 -9.39 -1.40 -22.38
N LEU A 609 -9.36 -0.66 -21.26
CA LEU A 609 -10.11 -0.99 -20.03
C LEU A 609 -9.80 -2.42 -19.54
N SER A 610 -8.57 -2.87 -19.77
CA SER A 610 -8.12 -4.24 -19.55
C SER A 610 -6.60 -4.26 -19.39
N LEU A 611 -6.05 -5.40 -19.01
CA LEU A 611 -4.61 -5.58 -18.88
C LEU A 611 -3.91 -5.69 -20.25
N PRO A 612 -2.61 -5.39 -20.32
CA PRO A 612 -1.78 -5.72 -21.49
C PRO A 612 -1.90 -7.20 -21.87
N GLY A 613 -1.74 -7.49 -23.16
CA GLY A 613 -1.90 -8.80 -23.76
C GLY A 613 -3.32 -9.06 -24.25
N THR A 614 -4.16 -8.01 -24.36
CA THR A 614 -5.58 -8.15 -24.69
C THR A 614 -6.02 -7.32 -25.89
N LEU A 615 -7.04 -7.80 -26.61
CA LEU A 615 -7.79 -7.03 -27.59
C LEU A 615 -9.17 -6.75 -27.00
N SER A 616 -9.69 -5.54 -27.15
CA SER A 616 -10.88 -5.14 -26.40
C SER A 616 -11.73 -4.08 -27.10
N ALA A 617 -13.00 -4.00 -26.71
CA ALA A 617 -13.94 -3.01 -27.19
C ALA A 617 -14.91 -2.57 -26.09
N ALA A 618 -15.31 -1.29 -26.07
CA ALA A 618 -16.31 -0.76 -25.15
C ALA A 618 -17.13 0.37 -25.78
N VAL A 619 -18.36 0.55 -25.31
CA VAL A 619 -19.21 1.70 -25.69
C VAL A 619 -18.91 2.88 -24.78
N TYR A 620 -18.61 4.04 -25.36
CA TYR A 620 -18.31 5.28 -24.64
C TYR A 620 -19.52 6.21 -24.64
N GLY A 621 -20.52 5.89 -23.79
CA GLY A 621 -21.72 6.71 -23.64
C GLY A 621 -21.63 7.84 -22.61
N ALA A 622 -20.50 7.96 -21.91
CA ALA A 622 -20.25 8.95 -20.87
C ALA A 622 -18.79 9.42 -20.88
N ILE A 623 -18.53 10.59 -20.27
CA ILE A 623 -17.22 11.24 -20.25
C ILE A 623 -16.10 10.29 -19.79
N MET A 624 -14.90 10.48 -20.32
CA MET A 624 -13.70 9.78 -19.86
C MET A 624 -13.14 10.46 -18.60
N ASP A 625 -12.35 9.75 -17.80
CA ASP A 625 -11.63 10.40 -16.70
C ASP A 625 -10.43 11.16 -17.26
N VAL A 626 -10.32 12.43 -16.87
CA VAL A 626 -9.18 13.29 -17.21
C VAL A 626 -7.90 12.79 -16.56
N GLU A 627 -7.95 11.99 -15.49
CA GLU A 627 -6.76 11.48 -14.79
C GLU A 627 -6.35 10.08 -15.21
N GLU A 628 -7.06 9.43 -16.14
CA GLU A 628 -6.65 8.13 -16.67
C GLU A 628 -5.20 8.16 -17.17
N PRO A 629 -4.41 7.08 -16.99
CA PRO A 629 -3.03 7.04 -17.49
C PRO A 629 -2.94 7.42 -18.97
N ALA A 630 -1.87 8.13 -19.35
CA ALA A 630 -1.70 8.64 -20.71
C ALA A 630 -1.35 7.56 -21.74
N CYS A 631 -1.05 6.34 -21.29
CA CYS A 631 -0.39 5.29 -22.05
C CYS A 631 -1.36 4.27 -22.68
N GLY A 632 -2.55 4.70 -23.06
CA GLY A 632 -3.63 3.80 -23.45
C GLY A 632 -4.52 3.44 -22.27
N PHE A 633 -5.72 2.96 -22.59
CA PHE A 633 -6.87 3.03 -21.69
C PHE A 633 -6.73 2.06 -20.53
N GLY A 634 -6.19 2.58 -19.42
CA GLY A 634 -6.05 1.88 -18.15
C GLY A 634 -7.37 1.29 -17.62
N VAL A 635 -7.28 0.67 -16.46
CA VAL A 635 -8.37 -0.12 -15.87
C VAL A 635 -9.30 0.69 -14.97
N GLY A 636 -8.95 1.95 -14.65
CA GLY A 636 -9.68 2.84 -13.73
C GLY A 636 -11.15 3.10 -14.07
N SER A 637 -11.53 3.06 -15.34
CA SER A 637 -12.93 3.23 -15.76
C SER A 637 -13.74 1.92 -15.84
N THR A 638 -13.20 0.79 -15.34
CA THR A 638 -13.94 -0.49 -15.26
C THR A 638 -14.87 -0.53 -14.04
N PRO A 639 -15.92 -1.39 -14.04
CA PRO A 639 -16.84 -1.52 -12.91
C PRO A 639 -16.13 -2.02 -11.66
N SER A 640 -16.47 -1.43 -10.51
CA SER A 640 -16.11 -1.93 -9.19
C SER A 640 -17.36 -2.02 -8.30
N SER A 641 -17.23 -2.62 -7.12
CA SER A 641 -18.31 -2.71 -6.12
C SER A 641 -18.62 -1.38 -5.42
N GLY A 642 -17.74 -0.38 -5.58
CA GLY A 642 -17.84 0.93 -4.94
C GLY A 642 -18.33 2.04 -5.87
N PRO A 643 -18.55 3.26 -5.33
CA PRO A 643 -18.88 4.41 -6.16
C PRO A 643 -17.72 4.75 -7.09
N SER A 644 -18.06 5.23 -8.29
CA SER A 644 -17.08 5.74 -9.25
C SER A 644 -17.33 7.22 -9.52
N ALA A 645 -16.26 8.02 -9.51
CA ALA A 645 -16.34 9.46 -9.79
C ALA A 645 -16.72 9.75 -11.26
N VAL A 646 -16.32 8.84 -12.16
CA VAL A 646 -16.65 8.87 -13.59
C VAL A 646 -17.44 7.61 -13.94
N PRO A 647 -18.52 7.69 -14.75
CA PRO A 647 -19.29 6.51 -15.11
C PRO A 647 -18.41 5.42 -15.74
N VAL A 648 -18.55 4.20 -15.24
CA VAL A 648 -17.76 3.05 -15.69
C VAL A 648 -18.18 2.60 -17.09
N LYS A 649 -17.28 1.92 -17.79
CA LYS A 649 -17.49 1.35 -19.11
C LYS A 649 -17.38 -0.17 -19.00
N LEU A 650 -18.13 -0.87 -19.85
CA LEU A 650 -18.20 -2.32 -19.86
C LEU A 650 -17.42 -2.85 -21.07
N PRO A 651 -16.16 -3.27 -20.90
CA PRO A 651 -15.37 -3.80 -22.01
C PRO A 651 -15.72 -5.26 -22.31
N MET A 652 -15.71 -5.61 -23.59
CA MET A 652 -15.52 -6.97 -24.08
C MET A 652 -14.03 -7.19 -24.32
N VAL A 653 -13.46 -8.26 -23.76
CA VAL A 653 -12.02 -8.51 -23.74
C VAL A 653 -11.70 -9.91 -24.24
N TYR A 654 -10.69 -10.02 -25.11
CA TYR A 654 -10.08 -11.28 -25.55
C TYR A 654 -8.60 -11.29 -25.20
N TYR A 655 -8.09 -12.42 -24.73
CA TYR A 655 -6.69 -12.58 -24.33
C TYR A 655 -5.83 -13.12 -25.48
N TYR A 656 -4.90 -12.29 -25.95
CA TYR A 656 -3.91 -12.66 -26.96
C TYR A 656 -2.64 -13.25 -26.30
N GLY A 657 -2.22 -12.69 -25.16
CA GLY A 657 -1.15 -13.24 -24.31
C GLY A 657 0.25 -13.17 -24.90
N ARG A 658 0.48 -12.33 -25.92
CA ARG A 658 1.79 -12.04 -26.53
C ARG A 658 1.96 -10.54 -26.74
N GLU A 659 3.21 -10.08 -26.86
CA GLU A 659 3.51 -8.65 -27.03
C GLU A 659 3.25 -8.19 -28.46
N ARG A 660 3.69 -8.95 -29.47
CA ARG A 660 3.66 -8.49 -30.86
C ARG A 660 2.64 -9.29 -31.65
N VAL A 661 1.96 -8.60 -32.57
CA VAL A 661 1.02 -9.24 -33.50
C VAL A 661 1.73 -10.24 -34.41
N ASP A 662 2.99 -9.98 -34.74
CA ASP A 662 3.80 -10.87 -35.60
C ASP A 662 4.10 -12.22 -34.93
N ASP A 663 4.10 -12.30 -33.60
CA ASP A 663 4.41 -13.53 -32.85
C ASP A 663 3.36 -14.64 -33.10
N ASP A 664 2.11 -14.27 -33.41
CA ASP A 664 1.04 -15.20 -33.79
C ASP A 664 -0.07 -14.47 -34.59
N LEU A 665 0.28 -14.01 -35.79
CA LEU A 665 -0.63 -13.27 -36.66
C LEU A 665 -1.93 -14.04 -36.99
N PRO A 666 -1.92 -15.37 -37.27
CA PRO A 666 -3.15 -16.12 -37.48
C PRO A 666 -4.09 -16.05 -36.27
N PHE A 667 -3.58 -16.24 -35.06
CA PHE A 667 -4.40 -16.15 -33.86
C PHE A 667 -4.90 -14.73 -33.60
N TRP A 668 -4.06 -13.70 -33.83
CA TRP A 668 -4.51 -12.31 -33.76
C TRP A 668 -5.66 -12.03 -34.74
N LYS A 669 -5.58 -12.56 -35.98
CA LYS A 669 -6.64 -12.44 -36.99
C LYS A 669 -7.93 -13.13 -36.53
N GLU A 670 -7.83 -14.30 -35.89
CA GLU A 670 -8.97 -15.01 -35.31
C GLU A 670 -9.64 -14.20 -34.19
N LEU A 671 -8.87 -13.73 -33.20
CA LEU A 671 -9.41 -12.92 -32.10
C LEU A 671 -10.02 -11.60 -32.59
N THR A 672 -9.39 -10.96 -33.58
CA THR A 672 -9.91 -9.75 -34.22
C THR A 672 -11.26 -10.01 -34.90
N GLY A 673 -11.44 -11.18 -35.53
CA GLY A 673 -12.73 -11.61 -36.11
C GLY A 673 -13.80 -11.91 -35.05
N CYS A 674 -13.41 -12.53 -33.92
CA CYS A 674 -14.29 -12.72 -32.77
C CYS A 674 -14.77 -11.37 -32.21
N LEU A 675 -13.85 -10.44 -31.96
CA LEU A 675 -14.15 -9.10 -31.46
C LEU A 675 -15.01 -8.30 -32.43
N GLY A 676 -14.69 -8.34 -33.73
CA GLY A 676 -15.50 -7.70 -34.79
C GLY A 676 -16.93 -8.24 -34.85
N THR A 677 -17.12 -9.53 -34.59
CA THR A 677 -18.45 -10.15 -34.53
C THR A 677 -19.25 -9.65 -33.33
N VAL A 678 -18.66 -9.60 -32.14
CA VAL A 678 -19.34 -9.07 -30.94
C VAL A 678 -19.67 -7.59 -31.10
N VAL A 679 -18.76 -6.79 -31.66
CA VAL A 679 -19.00 -5.36 -31.92
C VAL A 679 -20.15 -5.17 -32.89
N ARG A 680 -20.20 -5.94 -33.99
CA ARG A 680 -21.32 -5.89 -34.95
C ARG A 680 -22.64 -6.25 -34.28
N GLN A 681 -22.68 -7.31 -33.47
CA GLN A 681 -23.87 -7.69 -32.71
C GLN A 681 -24.31 -6.57 -31.75
N LYS A 682 -23.37 -5.98 -31.00
CA LYS A 682 -23.67 -4.85 -30.11
C LYS A 682 -24.26 -3.66 -30.86
N MET A 683 -23.73 -3.34 -32.04
CA MET A 683 -24.27 -2.28 -32.90
C MET A 683 -25.61 -2.65 -33.56
N GLU A 684 -25.95 -3.93 -33.71
CA GLU A 684 -27.27 -4.35 -34.18
C GLU A 684 -28.33 -4.24 -33.09
N GLU A 685 -27.95 -4.51 -31.83
CA GLU A 685 -28.82 -4.44 -30.65
C GLU A 685 -28.99 -3.01 -30.10
N ASP A 686 -28.00 -2.14 -30.30
CA ASP A 686 -27.96 -0.80 -29.73
C ASP A 686 -27.91 0.28 -30.82
N GLU A 687 -29.05 0.92 -31.09
CA GLU A 687 -29.17 1.93 -32.13
C GLU A 687 -28.34 3.20 -31.87
N GLN A 688 -28.11 3.57 -30.60
CA GLN A 688 -27.28 4.72 -30.26
C GLN A 688 -25.81 4.42 -30.60
N ALA A 689 -25.32 3.23 -30.25
CA ALA A 689 -24.00 2.76 -30.65
C ALA A 689 -23.89 2.61 -32.19
N ARG A 690 -24.93 2.07 -32.84
CA ARG A 690 -24.99 1.89 -34.30
C ARG A 690 -24.83 3.20 -35.05
N SER A 691 -25.56 4.22 -34.63
CA SER A 691 -25.57 5.54 -35.27
C SER A 691 -24.36 6.39 -34.91
N ALA A 692 -23.79 6.19 -33.71
CA ALA A 692 -22.54 6.83 -33.30
C ALA A 692 -21.30 6.29 -34.03
N GLY A 693 -21.34 5.03 -34.46
CA GLY A 693 -20.26 4.40 -35.22
C GLY A 693 -19.13 3.85 -34.33
N LEU A 694 -17.97 3.64 -34.95
CA LEU A 694 -16.83 2.93 -34.36
C LEU A 694 -15.52 3.68 -34.58
N ILE A 695 -14.66 3.71 -33.56
CA ILE A 695 -13.27 4.16 -33.64
C ILE A 695 -12.36 2.99 -33.27
N LEU A 696 -11.50 2.57 -34.20
CA LEU A 696 -10.59 1.43 -34.09
C LEU A 696 -9.14 1.90 -34.01
N ASP A 697 -8.50 1.60 -32.88
CA ASP A 697 -7.08 1.82 -32.64
C ASP A 697 -6.27 0.56 -32.99
N THR A 698 -5.08 0.75 -33.56
CA THR A 698 -4.28 -0.34 -34.14
C THR A 698 -2.83 -0.33 -33.63
N PRO A 699 -2.15 -1.49 -33.64
CA PRO A 699 -0.74 -1.55 -33.26
C PRO A 699 0.15 -0.65 -34.12
N ALA A 700 1.29 -0.26 -33.55
CA ALA A 700 2.32 0.45 -34.32
C ALA A 700 2.78 -0.40 -35.51
N VAL A 701 2.89 0.22 -36.67
CA VAL A 701 3.21 -0.49 -37.91
C VAL A 701 4.56 -0.09 -38.50
N THR A 702 5.32 -1.08 -38.96
CA THR A 702 6.55 -0.85 -39.74
C THR A 702 6.21 -0.59 -41.20
N VAL A 703 6.67 0.54 -41.72
CA VAL A 703 6.40 0.98 -43.10
C VAL A 703 7.14 0.09 -44.11
N GLY A 704 6.45 -0.33 -45.18
CA GLY A 704 7.02 -1.19 -46.22
C GLY A 704 6.96 -2.70 -45.95
N GLY A 705 6.40 -3.13 -44.82
CA GLY A 705 6.13 -4.54 -44.54
C GLY A 705 4.86 -5.04 -45.22
N LYS A 706 4.94 -6.12 -46.01
CA LYS A 706 3.73 -6.72 -46.64
C LYS A 706 2.76 -7.28 -45.60
N THR A 707 3.28 -7.98 -44.59
CA THR A 707 2.51 -8.54 -43.47
C THR A 707 1.69 -7.47 -42.75
N THR A 708 2.29 -6.31 -42.50
CA THR A 708 1.66 -5.12 -41.91
C THR A 708 0.41 -4.67 -42.66
N ILE A 709 0.53 -4.53 -43.98
CA ILE A 709 -0.56 -4.06 -44.83
C ILE A 709 -1.71 -5.08 -44.85
N GLU A 710 -1.39 -6.39 -44.83
CA GLU A 710 -2.40 -7.44 -44.73
C GLU A 710 -3.09 -7.49 -43.37
N MET A 711 -2.36 -7.24 -42.28
CA MET A 711 -2.91 -7.12 -40.93
C MET A 711 -3.92 -5.96 -40.86
N LEU A 712 -3.56 -4.78 -41.37
CA LEU A 712 -4.46 -3.62 -41.41
C LEU A 712 -5.67 -3.86 -42.32
N ALA A 713 -5.46 -4.45 -43.51
CA ALA A 713 -6.57 -4.81 -44.40
C ALA A 713 -7.51 -5.85 -43.77
N HIS A 714 -6.99 -6.75 -42.94
CA HIS A 714 -7.80 -7.68 -42.15
C HIS A 714 -8.70 -6.95 -41.15
N ALA A 715 -8.14 -6.04 -40.37
CA ALA A 715 -8.92 -5.22 -39.44
C ALA A 715 -10.01 -4.40 -40.15
N VAL A 716 -9.70 -3.80 -41.31
CA VAL A 716 -10.68 -3.08 -42.14
C VAL A 716 -11.88 -3.96 -42.49
N ARG A 717 -11.64 -5.21 -42.89
CA ARG A 717 -12.70 -6.18 -43.24
C ARG A 717 -13.54 -6.58 -42.02
N GLU A 718 -12.90 -7.01 -40.94
CA GLU A 718 -13.60 -7.56 -39.76
C GLU A 718 -14.52 -6.55 -39.08
N PHE A 719 -14.11 -5.28 -39.03
CA PHE A 719 -14.91 -4.18 -38.46
C PHE A 719 -15.74 -3.42 -39.50
N SER A 720 -15.61 -3.77 -40.79
CA SER A 720 -16.23 -3.08 -41.93
C SER A 720 -15.97 -1.57 -41.89
N VAL A 721 -14.71 -1.18 -41.81
CA VAL A 721 -14.24 0.20 -41.72
C VAL A 721 -14.58 0.98 -42.99
N ASP A 722 -15.14 2.18 -42.84
CA ASP A 722 -15.45 3.11 -43.94
C ASP A 722 -14.30 4.09 -44.20
N ILE A 723 -13.57 4.48 -43.15
CA ILE A 723 -12.55 5.53 -43.17
C ILE A 723 -11.27 5.03 -42.49
N VAL A 724 -10.16 5.09 -43.19
CA VAL A 724 -8.82 4.78 -42.65
C VAL A 724 -8.05 6.08 -42.51
N VAL A 725 -7.62 6.41 -41.30
CA VAL A 725 -6.79 7.56 -40.98
C VAL A 725 -5.36 7.08 -40.78
N VAL A 726 -4.45 7.59 -41.61
CA VAL A 726 -3.01 7.29 -41.55
C VAL A 726 -2.29 8.48 -40.93
N LEU A 727 -1.67 8.27 -39.76
CA LEU A 727 -0.95 9.31 -39.04
C LEU A 727 0.54 9.31 -39.40
N GLY A 728 1.03 10.47 -39.84
CA GLY A 728 2.47 10.79 -39.93
C GLY A 728 3.28 9.97 -40.94
N SER A 729 2.65 9.30 -41.91
CA SER A 729 3.36 8.49 -42.92
C SER A 729 2.69 8.50 -44.30
N ALA A 730 3.23 9.34 -45.20
CA ALA A 730 2.78 9.40 -46.60
C ALA A 730 3.00 8.09 -47.37
N ARG A 731 4.09 7.36 -47.05
CA ARG A 731 4.37 6.07 -47.67
C ARG A 731 3.34 5.02 -47.27
N LEU A 732 3.04 4.90 -45.98
CA LEU A 732 2.00 3.98 -45.51
C LEU A 732 0.62 4.33 -46.09
N ASN A 733 0.33 5.63 -46.21
CA ASN A 733 -0.89 6.12 -46.83
C ASN A 733 -1.02 5.64 -48.29
N ALA A 734 0.03 5.83 -49.10
CA ALA A 734 0.05 5.36 -50.48
C ALA A 734 -0.05 3.83 -50.60
N GLU A 735 0.65 3.08 -49.73
CA GLU A 735 0.61 1.61 -49.69
C GLU A 735 -0.80 1.09 -49.37
N LEU A 736 -1.46 1.64 -48.34
CA LEU A 736 -2.84 1.27 -47.98
C LEU A 736 -3.86 1.69 -49.03
N GLN A 737 -3.73 2.91 -49.57
CA GLN A 737 -4.64 3.39 -50.61
C GLN A 737 -4.57 2.50 -51.86
N SER A 738 -3.36 2.12 -52.28
CA SER A 738 -3.17 1.16 -53.38
C SER A 738 -3.80 -0.21 -53.06
N ARG A 739 -3.55 -0.74 -51.86
CA ARG A 739 -4.05 -2.05 -51.44
C ARG A 739 -5.57 -2.14 -51.32
N LEU A 740 -6.22 -1.10 -50.77
CA LEU A 740 -7.66 -1.07 -50.54
C LEU A 740 -8.44 -0.74 -51.83
N ASN A 741 -7.87 0.05 -52.73
CA ASN A 741 -8.48 0.31 -54.05
C ASN A 741 -8.55 -0.95 -54.93
N GLN A 742 -7.65 -1.91 -54.74
CA GLN A 742 -7.63 -3.17 -55.49
C GLN A 742 -8.75 -4.15 -55.10
N GLU A 743 -9.35 -4.01 -53.90
CA GLU A 743 -10.40 -4.90 -53.38
C GLU A 743 -11.83 -4.52 -53.84
N HIS A 744 -12.02 -4.13 -55.12
CA HIS A 744 -13.28 -3.63 -55.69
C HIS A 744 -14.58 -4.23 -55.09
N GLY A 745 -15.46 -3.35 -54.58
CA GLY A 745 -16.81 -3.65 -54.11
C GLY A 745 -17.65 -2.38 -53.89
N GLU A 746 -18.95 -2.53 -53.55
CA GLU A 746 -19.91 -1.43 -53.36
C GLU A 746 -19.59 -0.48 -52.18
N ASN A 747 -18.58 -0.80 -51.36
CA ASN A 747 -18.17 -0.03 -50.18
C ASN A 747 -16.71 0.47 -50.33
N ALA A 748 -16.51 1.57 -51.04
CA ALA A 748 -15.20 2.19 -51.17
C ALA A 748 -14.72 2.76 -49.81
N VAL A 749 -13.59 2.27 -49.32
CA VAL A 749 -12.95 2.75 -48.09
C VAL A 749 -12.20 4.04 -48.37
N THR A 750 -12.47 5.09 -47.59
CA THR A 750 -11.80 6.39 -47.71
C THR A 750 -10.50 6.38 -46.91
N VAL A 751 -9.35 6.59 -47.57
CA VAL A 751 -8.06 6.69 -46.89
C VAL A 751 -7.67 8.17 -46.77
N LEU A 752 -7.45 8.63 -45.54
CA LEU A 752 -7.07 10.00 -45.20
C LEU A 752 -5.69 10.01 -44.54
N MET A 753 -4.90 11.04 -44.82
CA MET A 753 -3.65 11.29 -44.10
C MET A 753 -3.85 12.46 -43.15
N LEU A 754 -3.37 12.32 -41.92
CA LEU A 754 -3.27 13.42 -40.95
C LEU A 754 -1.84 13.51 -40.43
N ASP A 755 -1.44 14.73 -40.08
CA ASP A 755 -0.13 14.98 -39.48
C ASP A 755 -0.09 14.46 -38.05
N LYS A 756 1.05 13.92 -37.63
CA LYS A 756 1.27 13.54 -36.24
C LYS A 756 1.44 14.80 -35.38
N SER A 757 1.18 14.70 -34.09
CA SER A 757 1.54 15.76 -33.14
C SER A 757 3.03 15.65 -32.79
N GLU A 758 3.74 16.78 -32.86
CA GLU A 758 5.13 16.89 -32.35
C GLU A 758 5.19 16.81 -30.81
N GLY A 759 4.05 16.75 -30.13
CA GLY A 759 3.94 16.55 -28.69
C GLY A 759 3.70 15.11 -28.27
N VAL A 760 3.77 14.15 -29.19
CA VAL A 760 3.67 12.74 -28.84
C VAL A 760 4.92 12.37 -28.05
N ALA A 761 4.72 11.90 -26.83
CA ALA A 761 5.80 11.52 -25.95
C ALA A 761 6.54 10.29 -26.48
N GLU A 762 7.86 10.29 -26.29
CA GLU A 762 8.68 9.10 -26.54
C GLU A 762 8.40 8.04 -25.48
N ARG A 763 8.28 6.79 -25.93
CA ARG A 763 7.91 5.64 -25.10
C ARG A 763 9.04 4.64 -25.13
N ASP A 764 10.03 4.86 -24.27
CA ASP A 764 11.12 3.93 -24.08
C ASP A 764 10.63 2.62 -23.43
N VAL A 765 11.48 1.59 -23.52
CA VAL A 765 11.14 0.24 -23.04
C VAL A 765 10.88 0.22 -21.53
N GLY A 766 11.65 0.99 -20.75
CA GLY A 766 11.51 1.05 -19.30
C GLY A 766 10.21 1.73 -18.88
N TRP A 767 9.85 2.84 -19.52
CA TRP A 767 8.57 3.50 -19.31
C TRP A 767 7.38 2.61 -19.70
N MET A 768 7.48 1.90 -20.83
CA MET A 768 6.45 0.95 -21.24
C MET A 768 6.31 -0.20 -20.24
N GLN A 769 7.41 -0.68 -19.66
CA GLN A 769 7.38 -1.70 -18.61
C GLN A 769 6.67 -1.20 -17.35
N PHE A 770 7.08 -0.03 -16.84
CA PHE A 770 6.46 0.58 -15.67
C PHE A 770 4.95 0.79 -15.86
N THR A 771 4.55 1.29 -17.04
CA THR A 771 3.14 1.49 -17.38
C THR A 771 2.33 0.17 -17.27
N ARG A 772 2.90 -0.95 -17.73
CA ARG A 772 2.23 -2.26 -17.65
C ARG A 772 2.09 -2.72 -16.20
N GLU A 773 3.15 -2.59 -15.42
CA GLU A 773 3.14 -2.92 -13.99
C GLU A 773 2.11 -2.09 -13.22
N ALA A 774 2.06 -0.78 -13.51
CA ALA A 774 1.07 0.12 -12.94
C ALA A 774 -0.35 -0.30 -13.31
N ALA A 775 -0.63 -0.67 -14.56
CA ALA A 775 -1.94 -1.14 -14.98
C ALA A 775 -2.36 -2.46 -14.29
N ILE A 776 -1.42 -3.40 -14.11
CA ILE A 776 -1.67 -4.64 -13.37
C ILE A 776 -1.97 -4.32 -11.90
N LYS A 777 -1.18 -3.46 -11.26
CA LYS A 777 -1.40 -3.05 -9.87
C LYS A 777 -2.74 -2.34 -9.69
N GLU A 778 -3.07 -1.41 -10.59
CA GLU A 778 -4.33 -0.67 -10.59
C GLU A 778 -5.54 -1.61 -10.75
N TYR A 779 -5.41 -2.72 -11.48
CA TYR A 779 -6.51 -3.68 -11.66
C TYR A 779 -6.90 -4.36 -10.34
N PHE A 780 -5.92 -4.71 -9.51
CA PHE A 780 -6.17 -5.39 -8.24
C PHE A 780 -6.42 -4.43 -7.08
N PHE A 781 -5.64 -3.35 -6.99
CA PHE A 781 -5.62 -2.45 -5.83
C PHE A 781 -6.26 -1.09 -6.09
N GLY A 782 -6.62 -0.79 -7.34
CA GLY A 782 -7.18 0.49 -7.74
C GLY A 782 -6.15 1.62 -7.73
N ASP A 783 -6.65 2.85 -7.63
CA ASP A 783 -5.85 4.08 -7.66
C ASP A 783 -6.06 4.93 -6.39
N SER A 784 -5.48 6.13 -6.37
CA SER A 784 -5.60 7.06 -5.23
C SER A 784 -7.01 7.58 -4.98
N LYS A 785 -7.89 7.56 -5.99
CA LYS A 785 -9.31 7.94 -5.87
C LYS A 785 -10.19 6.76 -5.47
N ARG A 786 -9.76 5.55 -5.78
CA ARG A 786 -10.55 4.32 -5.68
C ARG A 786 -9.64 3.17 -5.28
N THR A 787 -9.44 2.99 -3.98
CA THR A 787 -8.76 1.83 -3.42
C THR A 787 -9.65 0.59 -3.52
N LEU A 788 -9.10 -0.48 -4.08
CA LEU A 788 -9.72 -1.79 -4.17
C LEU A 788 -9.06 -2.74 -3.16
N SER A 789 -9.83 -3.72 -2.68
CA SER A 789 -9.36 -4.73 -1.74
C SER A 789 -9.41 -6.10 -2.42
N PRO A 790 -8.33 -6.52 -3.10
CA PRO A 790 -8.28 -7.83 -3.72
C PRO A 790 -8.22 -8.91 -2.64
N PHE A 791 -8.56 -10.14 -3.01
CA PHE A 791 -8.69 -11.26 -2.08
C PHE A 791 -7.70 -12.37 -2.42
N THR A 792 -6.95 -12.81 -1.43
CA THR A 792 -5.96 -13.90 -1.55
C THR A 792 -6.63 -15.24 -1.26
N GLN A 793 -6.48 -16.19 -2.18
CA GLN A 793 -7.01 -17.55 -2.06
C GLN A 793 -5.88 -18.57 -2.13
N SER A 794 -6.00 -19.66 -1.38
CA SER A 794 -5.11 -20.82 -1.48
C SER A 794 -5.93 -22.07 -1.78
N VAL A 795 -5.61 -22.74 -2.88
CA VAL A 795 -6.35 -23.90 -3.41
C VAL A 795 -5.41 -25.04 -3.73
N GLY A 796 -5.92 -26.28 -3.75
CA GLY A 796 -5.15 -27.43 -4.23
C GLY A 796 -4.98 -27.42 -5.75
N PHE A 797 -3.93 -28.07 -6.27
CA PHE A 797 -3.70 -28.17 -7.73
C PHE A 797 -4.90 -28.80 -8.47
N ASP A 798 -5.63 -29.71 -7.84
CA ASP A 798 -6.76 -30.41 -8.47
C ASP A 798 -8.03 -29.54 -8.59
N GLU A 799 -8.05 -28.35 -7.97
CA GLU A 799 -9.18 -27.41 -8.01
C GLU A 799 -9.12 -26.44 -9.19
N LEU A 800 -7.96 -26.31 -9.85
CA LEU A 800 -7.74 -25.41 -10.98
C LEU A 800 -7.30 -26.17 -12.22
N VAL A 801 -7.64 -25.64 -13.39
CA VAL A 801 -7.14 -26.15 -14.66
C VAL A 801 -6.47 -25.00 -15.41
N ILE A 802 -5.16 -25.11 -15.58
CA ILE A 802 -4.36 -24.08 -16.23
C ILE A 802 -3.88 -24.58 -17.60
N PHE A 803 -4.00 -23.70 -18.58
CA PHE A 803 -3.52 -23.91 -19.94
C PHE A 803 -2.39 -22.93 -20.22
N LYS A 804 -1.31 -23.38 -20.86
CA LYS A 804 -0.18 -22.56 -21.29
C LYS A 804 -0.28 -22.26 -22.78
N ALA A 805 0.02 -21.02 -23.15
CA ALA A 805 0.16 -20.63 -24.54
C ALA A 805 1.34 -21.40 -25.19
N PRO A 806 1.18 -21.84 -26.46
CA PRO A 806 2.17 -22.64 -27.16
C PRO A 806 3.51 -21.92 -27.28
N GLU A 807 4.59 -22.70 -27.24
CA GLU A 807 5.94 -22.18 -27.51
C GLU A 807 6.08 -21.76 -28.96
N GLU A 808 6.89 -20.73 -29.17
CA GLU A 808 7.27 -20.29 -30.51
C GLU A 808 8.17 -21.38 -31.12
N SER A 809 7.58 -22.26 -31.92
CA SER A 809 8.32 -23.31 -32.62
C SER A 809 8.52 -22.89 -34.07
N GLU A 810 9.79 -22.80 -34.50
CA GLU A 810 10.15 -22.61 -35.91
C GLU A 810 9.71 -23.80 -36.80
N TYR A 811 9.35 -24.94 -36.21
CA TYR A 811 9.10 -26.21 -36.89
C TYR A 811 7.62 -26.60 -37.00
N LEU A 812 6.73 -25.95 -36.24
CA LEU A 812 5.28 -26.22 -36.28
C LEU A 812 4.59 -25.17 -37.15
N ASP A 813 3.66 -25.62 -38.00
CA ASP A 813 2.79 -24.69 -38.70
C ASP A 813 1.97 -23.92 -37.64
N THR A 814 1.97 -22.59 -37.72
CA THR A 814 1.27 -21.68 -36.79
C THR A 814 -0.21 -22.05 -36.55
N ARG A 815 -0.83 -22.77 -37.48
CA ARG A 815 -2.21 -23.28 -37.40
C ARG A 815 -2.41 -24.48 -36.49
N GLU A 816 -1.33 -25.16 -36.09
CA GLU A 816 -1.36 -26.35 -35.22
C GLU A 816 -0.97 -26.02 -33.77
N GLN A 817 -0.54 -24.78 -33.50
CA GLN A 817 -0.20 -24.32 -32.17
C GLN A 817 -1.50 -23.98 -31.40
N THR A 818 -1.90 -24.86 -30.47
CA THR A 818 -3.05 -24.64 -29.58
C THR A 818 -2.62 -24.59 -28.10
N LEU A 819 -3.56 -24.31 -27.21
CA LEU A 819 -3.30 -24.32 -25.77
C LEU A 819 -2.94 -25.74 -25.29
N GLY A 820 -1.81 -25.85 -24.60
CA GLY A 820 -1.43 -27.07 -23.87
C GLY A 820 -1.90 -26.98 -22.42
N ARG A 821 -2.25 -28.12 -21.79
CA ARG A 821 -2.42 -28.13 -20.33
C ARG A 821 -1.07 -27.88 -19.67
N ALA A 822 -1.04 -26.97 -18.72
CA ALA A 822 0.14 -26.66 -17.93
C ALA A 822 0.12 -27.52 -16.65
N GLU A 823 1.27 -28.09 -16.29
CA GLU A 823 1.48 -28.53 -14.91
C GLU A 823 1.78 -27.31 -14.05
N MET A 824 1.23 -27.27 -12.83
CA MET A 824 1.50 -26.19 -11.90
C MET A 824 2.94 -26.30 -11.39
N SER A 825 3.71 -25.23 -11.54
CA SER A 825 5.11 -25.17 -11.09
C SER A 825 5.47 -23.79 -10.56
N GLN A 826 6.61 -23.72 -9.87
CA GLN A 826 7.16 -22.47 -9.32
C GLN A 826 7.41 -21.40 -10.39
N GLU A 827 7.62 -21.78 -11.66
CA GLU A 827 7.76 -20.85 -12.79
C GLU A 827 6.54 -19.93 -12.98
N MET A 828 5.38 -20.34 -12.46
CA MET A 828 4.13 -19.60 -12.57
C MET A 828 3.97 -18.52 -11.51
N SER A 829 4.81 -18.51 -10.48
CA SER A 829 4.77 -17.50 -9.43
C SER A 829 4.87 -16.09 -10.02
N HIS A 830 4.07 -15.18 -9.47
CA HIS A 830 3.94 -13.77 -9.88
C HIS A 830 3.33 -13.52 -11.27
N TRP A 831 3.02 -14.56 -12.04
CA TRP A 831 2.32 -14.37 -13.32
C TRP A 831 0.87 -13.94 -13.13
N THR A 832 0.40 -13.07 -14.02
CA THR A 832 -1.02 -12.77 -14.16
C THR A 832 -1.65 -13.67 -15.22
N LEU A 833 -2.67 -14.42 -14.85
CA LEU A 833 -3.37 -15.38 -15.70
C LEU A 833 -4.77 -14.88 -16.05
N ALA A 834 -5.18 -15.11 -17.30
CA ALA A 834 -6.53 -14.78 -17.76
C ALA A 834 -7.52 -15.87 -17.34
N VAL A 835 -8.63 -15.46 -16.72
CA VAL A 835 -9.76 -16.33 -16.39
C VAL A 835 -10.71 -16.35 -17.58
N MET A 836 -10.81 -17.47 -18.28
CA MET A 836 -11.58 -17.54 -19.52
C MET A 836 -13.04 -17.90 -19.25
N ASN A 837 -13.96 -17.25 -19.95
CA ASN A 837 -15.38 -17.59 -19.91
C ASN A 837 -15.69 -18.83 -20.79
N ALA A 838 -15.14 -19.97 -20.40
CA ALA A 838 -15.33 -21.27 -21.03
C ALA A 838 -15.48 -22.37 -19.97
N SER A 839 -15.75 -23.60 -20.40
CA SER A 839 -15.62 -24.80 -19.56
C SER A 839 -14.21 -25.37 -19.66
N VAL A 840 -13.68 -25.95 -18.57
CA VAL A 840 -12.38 -26.65 -18.59
C VAL A 840 -12.35 -27.89 -19.49
N ASN A 841 -13.54 -28.38 -19.87
CA ASN A 841 -13.73 -29.52 -20.76
C ASN A 841 -13.95 -29.10 -22.22
N ASP A 842 -14.03 -27.80 -22.50
CA ASP A 842 -14.10 -27.31 -23.87
C ASP A 842 -12.79 -27.61 -24.62
N PRO A 843 -12.83 -27.79 -25.95
CA PRO A 843 -11.61 -27.95 -26.74
C PRO A 843 -10.65 -26.76 -26.53
N PRO A 844 -9.33 -26.98 -26.49
CA PRO A 844 -8.33 -25.92 -26.31
C PRO A 844 -8.53 -24.69 -27.20
N ASP A 845 -8.87 -24.87 -28.49
CA ASP A 845 -9.12 -23.75 -29.41
C ASP A 845 -10.36 -22.93 -29.04
N LYS A 846 -11.38 -23.57 -28.45
CA LYS A 846 -12.59 -22.88 -27.96
C LYS A 846 -12.26 -22.08 -26.71
N ILE A 847 -11.47 -22.64 -25.79
CA ILE A 847 -10.98 -21.93 -24.59
C ILE A 847 -10.15 -20.71 -25.00
N ARG A 848 -9.23 -20.89 -25.96
CA ARG A 848 -8.32 -19.86 -26.46
C ARG A 848 -9.04 -18.66 -27.07
N ARG A 849 -10.20 -18.87 -27.71
CA ARG A 849 -11.05 -17.83 -28.31
C ARG A 849 -12.17 -17.35 -27.39
N ALA A 850 -12.28 -17.85 -26.16
CA ALA A 850 -13.31 -17.41 -25.24
C ALA A 850 -13.03 -15.98 -24.75
N PRO A 851 -14.06 -15.20 -24.43
CA PRO A 851 -13.86 -13.90 -23.82
C PRO A 851 -13.32 -14.04 -22.40
N VAL A 852 -12.59 -13.02 -21.95
CA VAL A 852 -12.00 -12.96 -20.61
C VAL A 852 -13.06 -12.54 -19.60
N MET A 853 -13.13 -13.25 -18.48
CA MET A 853 -13.97 -12.91 -17.33
C MET A 853 -13.25 -11.93 -16.38
N GLY A 854 -11.94 -12.10 -16.25
CA GLY A 854 -11.07 -11.28 -15.41
C GLY A 854 -9.67 -11.87 -15.37
N PHE A 855 -8.84 -11.38 -14.46
CA PHE A 855 -7.47 -11.83 -14.27
C PHE A 855 -7.22 -12.21 -12.80
N ILE A 856 -6.32 -13.17 -12.58
CA ILE A 856 -5.77 -13.47 -11.26
C ILE A 856 -4.25 -13.35 -11.31
N SER A 857 -3.61 -13.04 -10.19
CA SER A 857 -2.15 -13.06 -10.08
C SER A 857 -1.73 -14.21 -9.19
N ILE A 858 -0.84 -15.07 -9.67
CA ILE A 858 -0.28 -16.15 -8.86
C ILE A 858 0.67 -15.51 -7.84
N ALA A 859 0.44 -15.78 -6.57
CA ALA A 859 1.24 -15.27 -5.47
C ALA A 859 2.46 -16.16 -5.25
N ASP A 860 2.19 -17.46 -5.19
CA ASP A 860 3.13 -18.49 -4.79
C ASP A 860 2.60 -19.87 -5.20
N VAL A 861 3.51 -20.81 -5.45
CA VAL A 861 3.20 -22.19 -5.84
C VAL A 861 4.05 -23.11 -4.97
N ASP A 862 3.37 -23.84 -4.09
CA ASP A 862 3.97 -24.84 -3.20
C ASP A 862 3.78 -26.23 -3.84
N GLU A 863 4.82 -26.72 -4.51
CA GLU A 863 4.81 -28.00 -5.22
C GLU A 863 4.71 -29.18 -4.25
N ASP A 864 5.39 -29.10 -3.11
CA ASP A 864 5.42 -30.16 -2.09
C ASP A 864 4.03 -30.37 -1.47
N ARG A 865 3.34 -29.28 -1.12
CA ARG A 865 1.97 -29.35 -0.59
C ARG A 865 0.91 -29.42 -1.69
N ARG A 866 1.30 -29.32 -2.97
CA ARG A 866 0.41 -29.23 -4.13
C ARG A 866 -0.65 -28.14 -3.96
N ARG A 867 -0.23 -26.97 -3.49
CA ARG A 867 -1.11 -25.81 -3.25
C ARG A 867 -0.64 -24.60 -4.03
N LEU A 868 -1.61 -23.88 -4.57
CA LEU A 868 -1.37 -22.63 -5.27
C LEU A 868 -2.05 -21.49 -4.50
N LYS A 869 -1.32 -20.41 -4.28
CA LYS A 869 -1.84 -19.17 -3.70
C LYS A 869 -1.97 -18.13 -4.81
N PHE A 870 -3.11 -17.46 -4.90
CA PHE A 870 -3.35 -16.42 -5.91
C PHE A 870 -4.17 -15.26 -5.36
N LEU A 871 -3.97 -14.09 -5.97
CA LEU A 871 -4.72 -12.88 -5.75
C LEU A 871 -5.85 -12.77 -6.79
N SER A 872 -7.08 -12.56 -6.31
CA SER A 872 -8.28 -12.36 -7.12
C SER A 872 -8.84 -10.96 -6.91
N PRO A 873 -9.36 -10.28 -7.93
CA PRO A 873 -9.99 -8.97 -7.77
C PRO A 873 -11.34 -9.05 -7.02
N VAL A 874 -11.91 -10.26 -6.87
CA VAL A 874 -13.18 -10.51 -6.19
C VAL A 874 -13.04 -11.61 -5.14
N SER A 875 -13.80 -11.51 -4.04
CA SER A 875 -13.77 -12.44 -2.89
C SER A 875 -14.49 -13.78 -3.11
N GLY A 876 -15.08 -13.99 -4.29
CA GLY A 876 -15.74 -15.25 -4.65
C GLY A 876 -14.76 -16.36 -5.04
N ARG A 877 -15.18 -17.62 -4.90
CA ARG A 877 -14.47 -18.76 -5.49
C ARG A 877 -14.47 -18.63 -7.02
N LEU A 878 -13.33 -18.87 -7.64
CA LEU A 878 -13.16 -18.80 -9.10
C LEU A 878 -14.08 -19.79 -9.86
N GLY A 879 -14.47 -20.88 -9.20
CA GLY A 879 -15.22 -21.98 -9.79
C GLY A 879 -14.39 -22.79 -10.79
N ASN A 880 -15.05 -23.71 -11.52
CA ASN A 880 -14.39 -24.58 -12.49
C ASN A 880 -14.20 -23.86 -13.85
N ARG A 881 -13.29 -22.89 -13.89
CA ARG A 881 -12.99 -22.08 -15.07
C ARG A 881 -11.54 -22.32 -15.54
N PRO A 882 -11.31 -22.41 -16.87
CA PRO A 882 -9.96 -22.57 -17.38
C PRO A 882 -9.19 -21.25 -17.25
N LEU A 883 -7.99 -21.35 -16.70
CA LEU A 883 -7.01 -20.28 -16.61
C LEU A 883 -6.05 -20.38 -17.78
N VAL A 884 -5.68 -19.26 -18.39
CA VAL A 884 -4.69 -19.22 -19.48
C VAL A 884 -3.47 -18.43 -19.03
N TRP A 885 -2.34 -19.12 -19.02
CA TRP A 885 -1.00 -18.58 -18.85
C TRP A 885 -0.43 -18.22 -20.22
N GLY A 886 -0.41 -16.92 -20.53
CA GLY A 886 0.21 -16.39 -21.75
C GLY A 886 1.74 -16.39 -21.67
N ARG A 887 2.36 -15.72 -22.63
CA ARG A 887 3.81 -15.45 -22.64
C ARG A 887 4.13 -14.00 -22.30
N TRP A 888 3.11 -13.14 -22.25
CA TRP A 888 3.26 -11.72 -22.00
C TRP A 888 1.99 -11.11 -21.40
N PRO A 889 2.10 -10.11 -20.50
CA PRO A 889 3.35 -9.56 -19.93
C PRO A 889 4.02 -10.52 -18.94
N GLU A 890 5.34 -10.53 -18.93
CA GLU A 890 6.15 -11.31 -17.98
C GLU A 890 6.04 -10.73 -16.55
N PRO A 891 6.25 -11.54 -15.50
CA PRO A 891 6.18 -11.08 -14.13
C PRO A 891 7.43 -10.26 -13.77
N TYR A 892 7.24 -8.96 -13.66
CA TYR A 892 8.27 -8.03 -13.19
C TYR A 892 7.97 -7.46 -11.80
N ILE A 893 6.80 -7.77 -11.24
CA ILE A 893 6.32 -7.26 -9.96
C ILE A 893 5.76 -8.39 -9.09
N ASN A 894 6.16 -8.43 -7.83
CA ASN A 894 5.46 -9.20 -6.82
C ASN A 894 4.31 -8.34 -6.26
N LEU A 895 3.06 -8.73 -6.49
CA LEU A 895 1.90 -7.98 -6.01
C LEU A 895 1.63 -8.14 -4.50
N LEU A 896 2.39 -8.99 -3.81
CA LEU A 896 2.21 -9.32 -2.39
C LEU A 896 3.46 -9.09 -1.53
N GLY A 897 4.47 -8.39 -2.07
CA GLY A 897 5.69 -7.98 -1.38
C GLY A 897 5.86 -6.48 -1.41
#